data_AF-A0A8D8N3E9-F1
#
_entry.id   AF-A0A8D8N3E9-F1
#
_cell.length_a   1.000
_cell.length_b   1.000
_cell.length_c   1.000
_cell.angle_alpha   90.00
_cell.angle_beta   90.00
_cell.angle_gamma   90.00
#
_symmetry.space_group_name_H-M   'P 1'
#
loop_
_entity.id
_entity.type
_entity.pdbx_description
1 polymer ?
#
loop_
_entity_poly.entity_id
_entity_poly.type
_entity_poly.pdbx_seq_one_letter_code
_entity_poly.pdbx_strand_id
1 'polypeptide(L)'
;MRAPAGSFLSKCILTVVLLLFSDCTNLTNSFSNSSNNYNTADHHQNVSSVSSLANCCDNLNSSTSNSSSSSSNSNNNGTRRALHRIEIQFSTNVVQNEYIVQYDGYYRRAAREKYIQAALNGSKIKNWKVLARSNAMSDFPSDFDVLTLDEAPDPDGSASGIDLLRSHPSIKSVSPQRMVHRTLKYVPIDPAVDGDEGGEVEQEEFGEDAEQDEEVAELIETYENFKRKLSTDVNELNETQQQQLVVPRHTNRRLLRAIPRQITSLLKADVLWGMGITGKGVKVAVFDTGLSKNHPHFKSVKERTNWTNEKTLDDGVSHGTFVAGIIASSKECLGFAPDSELHIFRVFTNNQVSYTSWFLDAFNYAILKKINVLNLSIGGPDFLDQPFVEKVLELSANKVIMVSAIGNDGPLYGTLNNPGDQMDVIGVGGMDYNDNIAKFSSRGMTTWELPNGYGRLKPDIVTYGSQVKGSNLNGGCKSLSGTSVASPVVAGAVTLLASGVINRLDHVNPASMKQSLIEGAQRLQENNMFEQGHGKLNILKSMKILSTYKPKVTLSPAYLDFTEDYMWPYTTQSLYHTSAPVIANVTILNGMGVIGRVINRPTWHPYTNENGQMLNISVTFSEQLWPWAGWMAVQIGVNEAGQKFEGVAQGHVTLTVQSPAGPGENEPRNGTVSFPIKVNIIPQPPRHKRILWDQYHSLRYPPGYLPRDNLKIKSDPLDWRADHIHTNFKDMYTHLRNAGYYVEVLGAPYTCFNASHYGTLLLVDPEEEYFHEEIIKLKNDILERDLSVIVFADWYNTTVMRKIKFYDENTRQWWMPDTGGANVPALNELLRDFDIILGDKVSEGYFDMRDHRMYYASGCNILKFPTGNNTILIERDLFDQGFDILSPDEKRQKTRAKTAILGLLQTDHTYSKVQPATPNPDPFNGFNLDLDADRSEERQIDRDSIINKRILLGGVKSFPDDFDDNIPNEGGEQRLDFESGNAIGNPDFDLLRNMAEDDADQDDIKKIQHPEEISQLLLEKKQNFTGEKIIMVEVPKTLLKLEPDLPKPVKFNDSSAGGKGRKIGGRIAIYGDSNCLDSTHLDKPCFWLLDSLLEYTMTSHVTNLLRDLNSSRRNEILSDAKPPT
;
A
#
# COMPACT_ATOMS: atom_id res chain seq x y z
N MET A 1 -14.86 6.39 -41.48
CA MET A 1 -16.26 6.17 -41.08
C MET A 1 -16.34 6.27 -39.57
N ARG A 2 -17.14 7.22 -39.06
CA ARG A 2 -17.39 7.51 -37.64
C ARG A 2 -18.62 6.71 -37.16
N ALA A 3 -18.59 6.20 -35.93
CA ALA A 3 -19.69 6.04 -34.96
C ALA A 3 -19.16 5.32 -33.68
N PRO A 4 -19.74 5.52 -32.48
CA PRO A 4 -18.99 5.88 -31.28
C PRO A 4 -18.95 4.84 -30.14
N ALA A 5 -18.18 5.18 -29.10
CA ALA A 5 -17.96 4.44 -27.87
C ALA A 5 -19.15 4.49 -26.88
N GLY A 6 -19.29 3.44 -26.06
CA GLY A 6 -20.22 3.39 -24.93
C GLY A 6 -20.22 2.01 -24.24
N SER A 7 -19.56 1.92 -23.09
CA SER A 7 -19.74 0.96 -21.99
C SER A 7 -20.08 -0.51 -22.33
N PHE A 8 -19.11 -1.41 -22.31
CA PHE A 8 -19.33 -2.83 -21.95
C PHE A 8 -17.98 -3.49 -21.71
N LEU A 9 -17.71 -3.99 -20.49
CA LEU A 9 -17.01 -5.26 -20.20
C LEU A 9 -16.63 -5.36 -18.72
N SER A 10 -17.62 -5.64 -17.86
CA SER A 10 -17.39 -6.58 -16.77
C SER A 10 -17.51 -7.98 -17.37
N LYS A 11 -16.46 -8.81 -17.27
CA LYS A 11 -16.55 -10.23 -17.60
C LYS A 11 -15.93 -11.08 -16.50
N CYS A 12 -16.84 -11.64 -15.70
CA CYS A 12 -16.71 -12.88 -14.95
C CYS A 12 -16.01 -13.97 -15.78
N ILE A 13 -15.07 -14.69 -15.15
CA ILE A 13 -14.52 -15.95 -15.62
C ILE A 13 -15.24 -17.07 -14.88
N LEU A 14 -16.03 -17.87 -15.62
CA LEU A 14 -16.57 -19.16 -15.17
C LEU A 14 -15.90 -20.23 -16.04
N THR A 15 -15.22 -21.18 -15.41
CA THR A 15 -14.67 -22.38 -16.08
C THR A 15 -15.38 -23.60 -15.49
N VAL A 16 -16.17 -24.29 -16.31
CA VAL A 16 -16.70 -25.64 -16.01
C VAL A 16 -16.19 -26.56 -17.12
N VAL A 17 -15.46 -27.61 -16.71
CA VAL A 17 -15.06 -28.74 -17.55
C VAL A 17 -15.90 -29.92 -17.09
N LEU A 18 -16.72 -30.50 -17.97
CA LEU A 18 -16.76 -31.96 -18.18
C LEU A 18 -17.64 -32.38 -19.36
N LEU A 19 -17.23 -33.52 -19.88
CA LEU A 19 -17.46 -34.11 -21.19
C LEU A 19 -18.88 -34.67 -21.37
N LEU A 20 -19.35 -34.61 -22.62
CA LEU A 20 -20.54 -35.31 -23.12
C LEU A 20 -20.24 -36.81 -23.28
N PHE A 21 -21.13 -37.65 -22.77
CA PHE A 21 -21.56 -38.88 -23.43
C PHE A 21 -23.09 -38.90 -23.47
N SER A 22 -23.61 -39.24 -24.65
CA SER A 22 -24.98 -39.04 -25.11
C SER A 22 -26.02 -40.03 -24.56
N ASP A 23 -27.26 -39.54 -24.54
CA ASP A 23 -28.55 -40.20 -24.82
C ASP A 23 -28.92 -41.52 -24.14
N CYS A 24 -29.94 -41.46 -23.27
CA CYS A 24 -31.21 -42.14 -23.52
C CYS A 24 -32.36 -41.59 -22.66
N THR A 25 -33.49 -41.47 -23.31
CA THR A 25 -34.76 -40.84 -22.94
C THR A 25 -35.63 -41.59 -21.93
N ASN A 26 -36.52 -40.81 -21.29
CA ASN A 26 -37.92 -41.11 -20.94
C ASN A 26 -38.33 -41.76 -19.61
N LEU A 27 -39.51 -41.28 -19.18
CA LEU A 27 -40.47 -41.75 -18.15
C LEU A 27 -40.26 -41.18 -16.74
N THR A 28 -40.88 -40.04 -16.39
CA THR A 28 -42.29 -39.80 -15.98
C THR A 28 -42.73 -40.45 -14.67
N ASN A 29 -43.34 -39.60 -13.84
CA ASN A 29 -44.38 -39.85 -12.83
C ASN A 29 -43.93 -40.49 -11.50
N SER A 30 -43.97 -39.79 -10.36
CA SER A 30 -45.07 -39.09 -9.66
C SER A 30 -45.86 -39.99 -8.72
N PHE A 31 -46.18 -39.40 -7.56
CA PHE A 31 -47.13 -39.85 -6.52
C PHE A 31 -46.70 -41.07 -5.69
N SER A 32 -46.99 -41.18 -4.38
CA SER A 32 -47.51 -40.30 -3.32
C SER A 32 -47.82 -41.19 -2.11
N ASN A 33 -47.98 -40.58 -0.93
CA ASN A 33 -48.79 -41.07 0.20
C ASN A 33 -48.25 -42.29 0.96
N SER A 34 -48.42 -42.42 2.28
CA SER A 34 -48.94 -41.53 3.33
C SER A 34 -48.72 -42.24 4.68
N SER A 35 -48.63 -41.41 5.73
CA SER A 35 -49.24 -41.60 7.05
C SER A 35 -48.74 -42.69 8.03
N ASN A 36 -48.23 -42.16 9.15
CA ASN A 36 -48.61 -42.41 10.55
C ASN A 36 -47.64 -43.15 11.49
N ASN A 37 -47.06 -42.33 12.38
CA ASN A 37 -46.99 -42.45 13.85
C ASN A 37 -46.52 -43.78 14.46
N TYR A 38 -45.38 -43.76 15.17
CA TYR A 38 -45.33 -43.53 16.62
C TYR A 38 -43.88 -43.35 17.11
N ASN A 39 -43.78 -42.72 18.26
CA ASN A 39 -42.63 -42.08 18.89
C ASN A 39 -41.48 -42.99 19.41
N THR A 40 -40.34 -42.30 19.58
CA THR A 40 -39.29 -42.42 20.62
C THR A 40 -38.14 -43.42 20.49
N ALA A 41 -36.95 -42.81 20.28
CA ALA A 41 -35.67 -42.99 20.98
C ALA A 41 -34.89 -44.32 20.82
N ASP A 42 -33.73 -44.24 20.15
CA ASP A 42 -32.70 -45.29 20.01
C ASP A 42 -31.41 -44.62 19.48
N HIS A 43 -30.16 -45.08 19.64
CA HIS A 43 -29.54 -46.19 20.38
C HIS A 43 -28.01 -45.93 20.39
N HIS A 44 -27.28 -46.65 21.24
CA HIS A 44 -25.81 -46.73 21.29
C HIS A 44 -25.31 -48.01 20.56
N GLN A 45 -24.06 -47.96 20.06
CA GLN A 45 -23.09 -49.05 19.78
C GLN A 45 -22.98 -49.75 18.39
N ASN A 46 -21.71 -50.00 18.05
CA ASN A 46 -21.13 -50.71 16.90
C ASN A 46 -21.64 -52.15 16.67
N VAL A 47 -21.84 -52.53 15.39
CA VAL A 47 -21.64 -53.91 14.88
C VAL A 47 -21.16 -53.88 13.42
N SER A 48 -20.21 -54.75 13.13
CA SER A 48 -19.57 -55.07 11.84
C SER A 48 -20.31 -56.15 11.02
N SER A 49 -20.23 -56.04 9.68
CA SER A 49 -20.30 -57.12 8.63
C SER A 49 -21.70 -57.75 8.36
N VAL A 50 -22.18 -58.12 7.16
CA VAL A 50 -21.59 -58.65 5.90
C VAL A 50 -22.56 -58.44 4.69
N SER A 51 -22.00 -58.10 3.51
CA SER A 51 -22.33 -58.47 2.10
C SER A 51 -23.74 -58.40 1.45
N SER A 52 -23.84 -57.62 0.37
CA SER A 52 -23.99 -58.01 -1.07
C SER A 52 -24.21 -56.70 -1.88
N LEU A 53 -23.57 -56.33 -2.99
CA LEU A 53 -22.94 -57.03 -4.11
C LEU A 53 -21.49 -56.58 -4.32
N ALA A 54 -20.60 -57.56 -4.43
CA ALA A 54 -19.37 -57.49 -5.22
C ALA A 54 -19.65 -58.18 -6.57
N ASN A 55 -19.08 -57.65 -7.66
CA ASN A 55 -18.64 -58.33 -8.89
C ASN A 55 -18.78 -57.40 -10.11
N CYS A 56 -17.76 -56.58 -10.36
CA CYS A 56 -17.46 -56.02 -11.68
C CYS A 56 -15.98 -55.60 -11.73
N CYS A 57 -15.09 -56.52 -11.35
CA CYS A 57 -13.67 -56.58 -11.73
C CYS A 57 -13.12 -57.91 -11.22
N ASP A 58 -12.31 -58.56 -12.05
CA ASP A 58 -11.58 -59.83 -11.83
C ASP A 58 -12.34 -61.14 -12.14
N ASN A 59 -12.34 -61.52 -13.42
CA ASN A 59 -11.59 -62.71 -13.89
C ASN A 59 -11.83 -62.99 -15.37
N LEU A 60 -10.82 -62.73 -16.20
CA LEU A 60 -10.49 -63.59 -17.33
C LEU A 60 -8.97 -63.79 -17.28
N ASN A 61 -8.56 -64.74 -16.43
CA ASN A 61 -7.21 -65.28 -16.43
C ASN A 61 -7.02 -66.24 -17.60
N SER A 62 -5.84 -66.15 -18.21
CA SER A 62 -5.28 -67.11 -19.14
C SER A 62 -5.03 -68.48 -18.50
N SER A 63 -5.38 -69.57 -19.18
CA SER A 63 -4.44 -70.61 -19.62
C SER A 63 -5.19 -71.82 -20.22
N THR A 64 -4.95 -72.11 -21.51
CA THR A 64 -4.40 -73.40 -22.01
C THR A 64 -4.43 -73.49 -23.55
N SER A 65 -3.22 -73.64 -24.10
CA SER A 65 -2.81 -74.46 -25.26
C SER A 65 -3.46 -74.36 -26.65
N ASN A 66 -2.56 -74.14 -27.62
CA ASN A 66 -2.50 -74.68 -28.99
C ASN A 66 -3.59 -74.27 -30.01
N SER A 67 -3.21 -73.49 -31.03
CA SER A 67 -2.97 -74.02 -32.39
C SER A 67 -2.80 -72.91 -33.44
N SER A 68 -1.78 -73.11 -34.29
CA SER A 68 -1.74 -72.84 -35.74
C SER A 68 -2.08 -71.46 -36.32
N SER A 69 -1.03 -70.86 -36.92
CA SER A 69 -0.98 -70.31 -38.29
C SER A 69 -2.13 -69.44 -38.79
N SER A 70 -1.84 -68.19 -39.16
CA SER A 70 -1.65 -67.84 -40.58
C SER A 70 -1.48 -66.34 -40.76
N SER A 71 -0.52 -66.02 -41.62
CA SER A 71 -0.23 -64.73 -42.22
C SER A 71 -1.40 -64.19 -43.03
N SER A 72 -1.71 -62.90 -42.88
CA SER A 72 -2.33 -62.11 -43.96
C SER A 72 -2.00 -60.63 -43.82
N ASN A 73 -1.22 -60.14 -44.79
CA ASN A 73 -1.10 -58.73 -45.17
C ASN A 73 -2.48 -58.07 -45.32
N SER A 74 -2.61 -56.81 -44.88
CA SER A 74 -2.97 -55.71 -45.78
C SER A 74 -3.10 -54.37 -45.05
N ASN A 75 -2.46 -53.37 -45.66
CA ASN A 75 -2.90 -51.98 -45.85
C ASN A 75 -3.54 -51.25 -44.66
N ASN A 76 -2.85 -50.22 -44.17
CA ASN A 76 -3.54 -49.03 -43.71
C ASN A 76 -2.96 -47.75 -44.30
N ASN A 77 -3.85 -47.06 -45.02
CA ASN A 77 -3.72 -45.74 -45.60
C ASN A 77 -3.31 -44.72 -44.54
N GLY A 78 -2.20 -44.00 -44.78
CA GLY A 78 -1.86 -42.81 -44.03
C GLY A 78 -2.84 -41.68 -44.33
N THR A 79 -3.75 -41.38 -43.41
CA THR A 79 -4.53 -40.15 -43.39
C THR A 79 -3.62 -38.98 -43.02
N ARG A 80 -3.23 -38.17 -44.02
CA ARG A 80 -2.59 -36.86 -43.78
C ARG A 80 -3.50 -36.01 -42.89
N ARG A 81 -3.02 -35.61 -41.71
CA ARG A 81 -3.70 -34.62 -40.85
C ARG A 81 -3.75 -33.29 -41.61
N ALA A 82 -4.94 -32.88 -42.03
CA ALA A 82 -5.17 -31.53 -42.53
C ALA A 82 -4.89 -30.51 -41.41
N LEU A 83 -4.15 -29.45 -41.72
CA LEU A 83 -3.96 -28.30 -40.84
C LEU A 83 -5.29 -27.56 -40.70
N HIS A 84 -5.72 -27.33 -39.46
CA HIS A 84 -6.96 -26.60 -39.16
C HIS A 84 -6.63 -25.31 -38.40
N ARG A 85 -7.26 -24.21 -38.77
CA ARG A 85 -7.31 -23.00 -37.95
C ARG A 85 -8.45 -23.13 -36.95
N ILE A 86 -8.17 -22.80 -35.69
CA ILE A 86 -9.19 -22.73 -34.65
C ILE A 86 -9.87 -21.36 -34.75
N GLU A 87 -11.19 -21.36 -34.93
CA GLU A 87 -12.02 -20.17 -34.88
C GLU A 87 -12.95 -20.25 -33.66
N ILE A 88 -12.95 -19.21 -32.83
CA ILE A 88 -13.80 -19.13 -31.64
C ILE A 88 -15.08 -18.40 -32.03
N GLN A 89 -16.22 -19.08 -31.93
CA GLN A 89 -17.53 -18.47 -32.11
C GLN A 89 -18.18 -18.21 -30.75
N PHE A 90 -18.83 -17.05 -30.63
CA PHE A 90 -19.55 -16.63 -29.42
C PHE A 90 -21.04 -16.50 -29.72
N SER A 91 -21.89 -17.10 -28.89
CA SER A 91 -23.32 -16.80 -28.85
C SER A 91 -23.75 -16.50 -27.41
N THR A 92 -24.73 -15.62 -27.24
CA THR A 92 -25.24 -15.21 -25.93
C THR A 92 -26.75 -15.37 -25.88
N ASN A 93 -27.24 -16.07 -24.86
CA ASN A 93 -28.67 -16.25 -24.62
C ASN A 93 -29.02 -15.73 -23.22
N VAL A 94 -30.20 -15.12 -23.06
CA VAL A 94 -30.74 -14.75 -21.75
C VAL A 94 -31.20 -16.02 -21.04
N VAL A 95 -30.84 -16.18 -19.77
CA VAL A 95 -31.34 -17.28 -18.93
C VAL A 95 -32.69 -16.82 -18.38
N GLN A 96 -33.74 -17.58 -18.68
CA GLN A 96 -35.08 -17.26 -18.21
C GLN A 96 -35.12 -17.31 -16.68
N ASN A 97 -35.83 -16.36 -16.07
CA ASN A 97 -36.10 -16.30 -14.63
C ASN A 97 -34.87 -16.12 -13.72
N GLU A 98 -33.68 -15.83 -14.27
CA GLU A 98 -32.47 -15.52 -13.49
C GLU A 98 -32.03 -14.07 -13.72
N TYR A 99 -31.77 -13.36 -12.62
CA TYR A 99 -31.43 -11.95 -12.61
C TYR A 99 -30.21 -11.69 -11.74
N ILE A 100 -29.30 -10.85 -12.21
CA ILE A 100 -28.22 -10.31 -11.41
C ILE A 100 -28.76 -9.10 -10.67
N VAL A 101 -28.79 -9.17 -9.34
CA VAL A 101 -29.13 -8.06 -8.44
C VAL A 101 -27.82 -7.46 -7.94
N GLN A 102 -27.55 -6.21 -8.29
CA GLN A 102 -26.39 -5.45 -7.83
C GLN A 102 -26.81 -4.48 -6.73
N TYR A 103 -26.02 -4.39 -5.66
CA TYR A 103 -26.23 -3.54 -4.50
C TYR A 103 -25.36 -2.27 -4.58
N ASP A 104 -25.69 -1.27 -3.76
CA ASP A 104 -24.96 0.00 -3.68
C ASP A 104 -23.64 -0.08 -2.86
N GLY A 105 -23.37 -1.23 -2.22
CA GLY A 105 -22.17 -1.49 -1.45
C GLY A 105 -21.91 -2.98 -1.23
N TYR A 106 -20.82 -3.30 -0.52
CA TYR A 106 -20.45 -4.68 -0.20
C TYR A 106 -21.11 -5.12 1.12
N TYR A 107 -22.08 -6.00 1.02
CA TYR A 107 -22.83 -6.49 2.17
C TYR A 107 -22.57 -7.97 2.39
N ARG A 108 -22.67 -8.47 3.64
CA ARG A 108 -22.67 -9.92 3.91
C ARG A 108 -23.95 -10.57 3.41
N ARG A 109 -23.91 -11.88 3.11
CA ARG A 109 -25.04 -12.65 2.57
C ARG A 109 -26.36 -12.42 3.32
N ALA A 110 -26.34 -12.46 4.65
CA ALA A 110 -27.53 -12.27 5.48
C ALA A 110 -28.17 -10.88 5.35
N ALA A 111 -27.40 -9.83 5.03
CA ALA A 111 -27.93 -8.48 4.81
C ALA A 111 -28.54 -8.36 3.40
N ARG A 112 -27.87 -8.92 2.38
CA ARG A 112 -28.35 -8.95 0.99
C ARG A 112 -29.65 -9.72 0.82
N GLU A 113 -29.76 -10.87 1.50
CA GLU A 113 -31.01 -11.66 1.55
C GLU A 113 -32.14 -10.86 2.20
N LYS A 114 -31.87 -10.07 3.24
CA LYS A 114 -32.87 -9.17 3.85
C LYS A 114 -33.30 -8.03 2.92
N TYR A 115 -32.39 -7.47 2.13
CA TYR A 115 -32.74 -6.44 1.13
C TYR A 115 -33.63 -6.99 0.02
N ILE A 116 -33.30 -8.18 -0.52
CA ILE A 116 -34.15 -8.87 -1.49
C ILE A 116 -35.51 -9.19 -0.85
N GLN A 117 -35.52 -9.72 0.37
CA GLN A 117 -36.74 -10.06 1.08
C GLN A 117 -37.62 -8.82 1.32
N ALA A 118 -37.02 -7.70 1.74
CA ALA A 118 -37.73 -6.45 1.98
C ALA A 118 -38.28 -5.85 0.68
N ALA A 119 -37.51 -5.90 -0.40
CA ALA A 119 -37.94 -5.43 -1.72
C ALA A 119 -39.11 -6.25 -2.29
N LEU A 120 -39.05 -7.58 -2.12
CA LEU A 120 -40.10 -8.49 -2.59
C LEU A 120 -41.26 -8.63 -1.60
N ASN A 121 -41.18 -8.00 -0.43
CA ASN A 121 -42.24 -8.02 0.58
C ASN A 121 -43.45 -7.22 0.07
N GLY A 122 -44.60 -7.89 -0.08
CA GLY A 122 -45.79 -7.30 -0.71
C GLY A 122 -45.89 -7.54 -2.22
N SER A 123 -44.90 -8.21 -2.84
CA SER A 123 -44.99 -8.68 -4.23
C SER A 123 -45.77 -10.01 -4.33
N LYS A 124 -46.22 -10.36 -5.54
CA LYS A 124 -46.80 -11.69 -5.83
C LYS A 124 -45.73 -12.80 -5.92
N ILE A 125 -44.44 -12.47 -5.85
CA ILE A 125 -43.33 -13.44 -5.90
C ILE A 125 -43.15 -14.07 -4.52
N LYS A 126 -43.69 -15.28 -4.36
CA LYS A 126 -43.57 -16.04 -3.10
C LYS A 126 -42.34 -16.92 -3.03
N ASN A 127 -41.81 -17.32 -4.19
CA ASN A 127 -40.65 -18.20 -4.31
C ASN A 127 -39.54 -17.47 -5.07
N TRP A 128 -38.45 -17.19 -4.36
CA TRP A 128 -37.22 -16.69 -4.93
C TRP A 128 -36.04 -17.37 -4.24
N LYS A 129 -34.91 -17.47 -4.94
CA LYS A 129 -33.70 -18.08 -4.38
C LYS A 129 -32.46 -17.40 -4.92
N VAL A 130 -31.52 -17.10 -4.01
CA VAL A 130 -30.16 -16.73 -4.42
C VAL A 130 -29.42 -17.99 -4.88
N LEU A 131 -28.95 -17.99 -6.12
CA LEU A 131 -28.13 -19.06 -6.66
C LEU A 131 -26.77 -19.06 -5.95
N ALA A 132 -26.47 -20.19 -5.32
CA ALA A 132 -25.21 -20.35 -4.59
C ALA A 132 -24.04 -20.32 -5.57
N ARG A 133 -23.03 -19.50 -5.25
CA ARG A 133 -21.76 -19.48 -5.96
C ARG A 133 -20.87 -20.57 -5.38
N SER A 134 -20.43 -21.53 -6.20
CA SER A 134 -19.44 -22.54 -5.80
C SER A 134 -18.04 -22.01 -6.06
N ASN A 135 -17.62 -21.01 -5.28
CA ASN A 135 -16.26 -20.46 -5.31
C ASN A 135 -15.85 -19.95 -3.93
N ALA A 136 -14.54 -19.77 -3.71
CA ALA A 136 -13.97 -19.35 -2.42
C ALA A 136 -14.45 -17.96 -1.95
N MET A 137 -15.11 -17.18 -2.82
CA MET A 137 -15.65 -15.85 -2.53
C MET A 137 -17.11 -15.88 -2.03
N SER A 138 -17.73 -17.05 -1.90
CA SER A 138 -19.10 -17.19 -1.40
C SER A 138 -19.31 -16.59 0.00
N ASP A 139 -18.26 -16.58 0.82
CA ASP A 139 -18.32 -16.24 2.24
C ASP A 139 -17.94 -14.78 2.55
N PHE A 140 -17.52 -14.02 1.53
CA PHE A 140 -17.13 -12.62 1.65
C PHE A 140 -18.30 -11.67 1.34
N PRO A 141 -18.27 -10.41 1.84
CA PRO A 141 -19.16 -9.37 1.39
C PRO A 141 -19.11 -9.24 -0.14
N SER A 142 -20.28 -9.08 -0.76
CA SER A 142 -20.46 -9.02 -2.21
C SER A 142 -21.35 -7.83 -2.52
N ASP A 143 -21.12 -7.19 -3.66
CA ASP A 143 -21.96 -6.13 -4.21
C ASP A 143 -22.98 -6.67 -5.22
N PHE A 144 -23.06 -7.99 -5.41
CA PHE A 144 -24.12 -8.62 -6.22
C PHE A 144 -24.49 -10.02 -5.73
N ASP A 145 -25.68 -10.47 -6.14
CA ASP A 145 -26.16 -11.86 -6.08
C ASP A 145 -26.88 -12.21 -7.39
N VAL A 146 -26.94 -13.51 -7.74
CA VAL A 146 -27.79 -14.00 -8.84
C VAL A 146 -29.06 -14.59 -8.22
N LEU A 147 -30.20 -14.07 -8.63
CA LEU A 147 -31.52 -14.35 -8.07
C LEU A 147 -32.36 -15.09 -9.11
N THR A 148 -32.91 -16.23 -8.72
CA THR A 148 -33.97 -16.91 -9.48
C THR A 148 -35.33 -16.45 -8.96
N LEU A 149 -36.20 -15.99 -9.87
CA LEU A 149 -37.56 -15.57 -9.59
C LEU A 149 -38.56 -16.52 -10.25
N ASP A 150 -39.49 -17.11 -9.48
CA ASP A 150 -40.61 -17.84 -10.08
C ASP A 150 -41.65 -16.82 -10.59
N GLU A 151 -41.53 -16.40 -11.84
CA GLU A 151 -42.50 -15.50 -12.46
C GLU A 151 -43.78 -16.26 -12.84
N ALA A 152 -44.89 -15.92 -12.21
CA ALA A 152 -46.22 -16.12 -12.80
C ALA A 152 -46.53 -14.91 -13.70
N PRO A 153 -47.11 -15.09 -14.90
CA PRO A 153 -47.53 -13.96 -15.73
C PRO A 153 -48.55 -13.12 -14.95
N ASP A 154 -48.35 -11.80 -14.87
CA ASP A 154 -49.32 -10.90 -14.25
C ASP A 154 -50.30 -10.39 -15.33
N PRO A 155 -51.57 -10.83 -15.34
CA PRO A 155 -52.57 -10.34 -16.30
C PRO A 155 -53.13 -8.95 -15.93
N ASP A 156 -52.82 -8.42 -14.74
CA ASP A 156 -53.51 -7.24 -14.16
C ASP A 156 -52.65 -5.97 -14.03
N GLY A 157 -51.43 -5.94 -14.60
CA GLY A 157 -50.64 -4.71 -14.72
C GLY A 157 -50.12 -4.10 -13.41
N SER A 158 -49.86 -4.90 -12.37
CA SER A 158 -49.14 -4.46 -11.18
C SER A 158 -47.61 -4.49 -11.40
N ALA A 159 -46.86 -3.65 -10.68
CA ALA A 159 -45.40 -3.55 -10.82
C ALA A 159 -44.74 -4.94 -10.68
N SER A 160 -43.93 -5.32 -11.67
CA SER A 160 -43.27 -6.63 -11.68
C SER A 160 -42.34 -6.74 -10.47
N GLY A 161 -42.08 -7.94 -9.94
CA GLY A 161 -41.16 -8.07 -8.81
C GLY A 161 -39.73 -7.57 -9.13
N ILE A 162 -39.38 -7.46 -10.41
CA ILE A 162 -38.16 -6.81 -10.88
C ILE A 162 -38.20 -5.30 -10.62
N ASP A 163 -39.35 -4.65 -10.84
CA ASP A 163 -39.52 -3.21 -10.58
C ASP A 163 -39.45 -2.89 -9.09
N LEU A 164 -39.98 -3.80 -8.24
CA LEU A 164 -39.86 -3.70 -6.78
C LEU A 164 -38.42 -3.91 -6.29
N LEU A 165 -37.66 -4.81 -6.91
CA LEU A 165 -36.23 -4.94 -6.63
C LEU A 165 -35.46 -3.68 -7.03
N ARG A 166 -35.80 -3.06 -8.16
CA ARG A 166 -35.16 -1.81 -8.63
C ARG A 166 -35.49 -0.59 -7.78
N SER A 167 -36.63 -0.58 -7.08
CA SER A 167 -37.04 0.54 -6.23
C SER A 167 -36.47 0.48 -4.81
N HIS A 168 -35.83 -0.63 -4.41
CA HIS A 168 -35.24 -0.75 -3.08
C HIS A 168 -33.97 0.12 -2.95
N PRO A 169 -33.83 0.97 -1.92
CA PRO A 169 -32.77 1.99 -1.84
C PRO A 169 -31.34 1.42 -1.80
N SER A 170 -31.16 0.17 -1.35
CA SER A 170 -29.86 -0.52 -1.32
C SER A 170 -29.58 -1.41 -2.54
N ILE A 171 -30.50 -1.49 -3.50
CA ILE A 171 -30.31 -2.24 -4.75
C ILE A 171 -30.00 -1.22 -5.86
N LYS A 172 -28.79 -1.30 -6.40
CA LYS A 172 -28.29 -0.42 -7.45
C LYS A 172 -28.86 -0.75 -8.83
N SER A 173 -28.95 -2.03 -9.18
CA SER A 173 -29.52 -2.45 -10.48
C SER A 173 -29.97 -3.90 -10.48
N VAL A 174 -30.88 -4.23 -11.40
CA VAL A 174 -31.34 -5.60 -11.66
C VAL A 174 -31.31 -5.85 -13.16
N SER A 175 -30.48 -6.82 -13.59
CA SER A 175 -30.26 -7.16 -15.00
C SER A 175 -30.48 -8.65 -15.25
N PRO A 176 -30.96 -9.07 -16.44
CA PRO A 176 -31.15 -10.48 -16.73
C PRO A 176 -29.81 -11.20 -16.86
N GLN A 177 -29.70 -12.40 -16.26
CA GLN A 177 -28.53 -13.26 -16.38
C GLN A 177 -28.38 -13.73 -17.83
N ARG A 178 -27.16 -13.70 -18.37
CA ARG A 178 -26.87 -14.15 -19.74
C ARG A 178 -25.89 -15.32 -19.73
N MET A 179 -26.24 -16.38 -20.44
CA MET A 179 -25.37 -17.52 -20.72
C MET A 179 -24.60 -17.27 -22.01
N VAL A 180 -23.28 -17.45 -21.98
CA VAL A 180 -22.41 -17.33 -23.15
C VAL A 180 -21.95 -18.72 -23.57
N HIS A 181 -22.31 -19.13 -24.78
CA HIS A 181 -21.75 -20.32 -25.41
C HIS A 181 -20.52 -19.94 -26.24
N ARG A 182 -19.42 -20.65 -25.99
CA ARG A 182 -18.17 -20.54 -26.76
C ARG A 182 -17.93 -21.86 -27.45
N THR A 183 -17.93 -21.84 -28.79
CA THR A 183 -17.71 -23.05 -29.58
C THR A 183 -16.41 -22.91 -30.36
N LEU A 184 -15.56 -23.93 -30.25
CA LEU A 184 -14.32 -24.04 -31.02
C LEU A 184 -14.64 -24.73 -32.35
N LYS A 185 -14.54 -23.99 -33.44
CA LYS A 185 -14.71 -24.54 -34.79
C LYS A 185 -13.33 -24.76 -35.42
N TYR A 186 -13.07 -25.98 -35.86
CA TYR A 186 -11.86 -26.31 -36.62
C TYR A 186 -12.15 -26.11 -38.11
N VAL A 187 -11.52 -25.11 -38.72
CA VAL A 187 -11.68 -24.81 -40.15
C VAL A 187 -10.45 -25.35 -40.89
N PRO A 188 -10.61 -26.26 -41.87
CA PRO A 188 -9.49 -26.74 -42.68
C PRO A 188 -8.84 -25.58 -43.42
N ILE A 189 -7.51 -25.52 -43.41
CA ILE A 189 -6.74 -24.55 -44.20
C ILE A 189 -6.59 -25.14 -45.61
N ASP A 190 -7.16 -24.45 -46.61
CA ASP A 190 -7.03 -24.84 -48.02
C ASP A 190 -5.67 -24.35 -48.54
N PRO A 191 -4.75 -25.23 -48.99
CA PRO A 191 -3.44 -24.84 -49.48
C PRO A 191 -3.54 -24.41 -50.95
N ALA A 192 -4.17 -23.27 -51.20
CA ALA A 192 -4.11 -22.61 -52.48
C ALA A 192 -4.23 -21.09 -52.27
N VAL A 193 -3.09 -20.41 -52.35
CA VAL A 193 -2.84 -19.04 -52.85
C VAL A 193 -1.60 -18.49 -52.14
N ASP A 194 -0.63 -18.07 -52.97
CA ASP A 194 0.68 -17.45 -52.70
C ASP A 194 1.76 -18.40 -52.13
N GLY A 195 2.87 -18.72 -52.79
CA GLY A 195 3.50 -18.15 -53.98
C GLY A 195 5.02 -18.23 -53.79
N ASP A 196 5.64 -19.25 -54.41
CA ASP A 196 7.03 -19.33 -54.88
C ASP A 196 8.21 -19.00 -53.93
N GLU A 197 8.99 -20.02 -53.54
CA GLU A 197 10.41 -20.18 -53.91
C GLU A 197 11.01 -21.41 -53.21
N GLY A 198 11.69 -22.25 -54.00
CA GLY A 198 12.10 -23.61 -53.65
C GLY A 198 13.36 -23.76 -52.81
N GLY A 199 13.52 -24.96 -52.25
CA GLY A 199 14.74 -25.44 -51.60
C GLY A 199 14.56 -26.88 -51.13
N GLU A 200 15.41 -27.76 -51.64
CA GLU A 200 15.35 -29.22 -51.58
C GLU A 200 15.44 -29.81 -50.15
N VAL A 201 14.79 -30.97 -49.98
CA VAL A 201 14.80 -31.79 -48.76
C VAL A 201 15.90 -32.84 -48.89
N GLU A 202 16.91 -32.79 -48.03
CA GLU A 202 17.72 -33.96 -47.70
C GLU A 202 17.00 -34.74 -46.58
N GLN A 203 16.72 -36.02 -46.85
CA GLN A 203 16.16 -36.97 -45.89
C GLN A 203 17.30 -37.61 -45.10
N GLU A 204 17.37 -37.35 -43.80
CA GLU A 204 18.08 -38.21 -42.85
C GLU A 204 17.04 -39.06 -42.10
N GLU A 205 17.15 -40.38 -42.28
CA GLU A 205 16.40 -41.41 -41.56
C GLU A 205 16.83 -41.44 -40.09
N PHE A 206 15.88 -41.30 -39.16
CA PHE A 206 16.07 -41.67 -37.76
C PHE A 206 15.38 -43.00 -37.49
N GLY A 207 16.21 -44.01 -37.20
CA GLY A 207 15.79 -45.30 -36.64
C GLY A 207 15.34 -45.14 -35.19
N GLU A 208 14.38 -45.97 -34.80
CA GLU A 208 13.95 -46.16 -33.43
C GLU A 208 15.00 -46.98 -32.67
N ASP A 209 15.63 -46.39 -31.65
CA ASP A 209 16.37 -47.16 -30.63
C ASP A 209 15.81 -46.83 -29.24
N ALA A 210 15.39 -47.92 -28.59
CA ALA A 210 14.98 -47.97 -27.21
C ALA A 210 16.22 -48.16 -26.34
N GLU A 211 16.78 -47.07 -25.82
CA GLU A 211 17.81 -47.09 -24.76
C GLU A 211 17.73 -45.76 -23.98
N GLN A 212 16.78 -45.67 -23.04
CA GLN A 212 16.69 -44.57 -22.07
C GLN A 212 16.67 -45.15 -20.66
N ASP A 213 17.84 -45.56 -20.17
CA ASP A 213 18.08 -45.78 -18.73
C ASP A 213 19.55 -45.52 -18.31
N GLU A 214 20.49 -45.21 -19.23
CA GLU A 214 21.88 -44.87 -18.88
C GLU A 214 22.17 -43.36 -18.76
N GLU A 215 21.38 -42.49 -19.40
CA GLU A 215 21.63 -41.03 -19.41
C GLU A 215 21.30 -40.33 -18.07
N VAL A 216 20.49 -40.99 -17.22
CA VAL A 216 20.14 -40.49 -15.89
C VAL A 216 21.25 -40.77 -14.87
N ALA A 217 22.05 -41.82 -15.07
CA ALA A 217 23.18 -42.16 -14.19
C ALA A 217 24.35 -41.18 -14.36
N GLU A 218 24.63 -40.75 -15.59
CA GLU A 218 25.73 -39.83 -15.91
C GLU A 218 25.44 -38.40 -15.41
N LEU A 219 24.18 -37.97 -15.44
CA LEU A 219 23.72 -36.70 -14.85
C LEU A 219 23.81 -36.70 -13.31
N ILE A 220 23.54 -37.83 -12.66
CA ILE A 220 23.68 -37.99 -11.20
C ILE A 220 25.16 -37.99 -10.79
N GLU A 221 26.03 -38.64 -11.56
CA GLU A 221 27.47 -38.64 -11.29
C GLU A 221 28.10 -37.26 -11.50
N THR A 222 27.65 -36.52 -12.51
CA THR A 222 28.06 -35.13 -12.76
C THR A 222 27.63 -34.20 -11.61
N TYR A 223 26.43 -34.41 -11.06
CA TYR A 223 25.92 -33.66 -9.92
C TYR A 223 26.63 -33.99 -8.59
N GLU A 224 26.99 -35.26 -8.35
CA GLU A 224 27.75 -35.67 -7.16
C GLU A 224 29.23 -35.25 -7.24
N ASN A 225 29.81 -35.20 -8.44
CA ASN A 225 31.15 -34.60 -8.66
C ASN A 225 31.13 -33.08 -8.44
N PHE A 226 30.04 -32.41 -8.80
CA PHE A 226 29.82 -30.99 -8.51
C PHE A 226 29.66 -30.72 -7.01
N LYS A 227 28.93 -31.55 -6.27
CA LYS A 227 28.85 -31.50 -4.79
C LYS A 227 30.23 -31.58 -4.13
N ARG A 228 31.08 -32.50 -4.61
CA ARG A 228 32.45 -32.67 -4.12
C ARG A 228 33.30 -31.43 -4.40
N LYS A 229 33.24 -30.88 -5.62
CA LYS A 229 33.98 -29.67 -6.01
C LYS A 229 33.57 -28.44 -5.19
N LEU A 230 32.27 -28.27 -4.97
CA LEU A 230 31.72 -27.17 -4.17
C LEU A 230 32.03 -27.29 -2.67
N SER A 231 32.29 -28.51 -2.17
CA SER A 231 32.74 -28.74 -0.80
C SER A 231 34.23 -28.44 -0.61
N THR A 232 35.06 -28.68 -1.62
CA THR A 232 36.50 -28.32 -1.59
C THR A 232 36.72 -26.82 -1.67
N ASP A 233 36.01 -26.10 -2.55
CA ASP A 233 36.18 -24.65 -2.71
C ASP A 233 35.68 -23.84 -1.49
N VAL A 234 34.74 -24.39 -0.71
CA VAL A 234 34.24 -23.77 0.53
C VAL A 234 35.22 -24.00 1.71
N ASN A 235 35.98 -25.10 1.70
CA ASN A 235 36.98 -25.38 2.74
C ASN A 235 38.28 -24.60 2.53
N GLU A 236 38.71 -24.32 1.29
CA GLU A 236 39.89 -23.50 1.01
C GLU A 236 39.69 -21.99 1.35
N LEU A 237 38.44 -21.52 1.42
CA LEU A 237 38.11 -20.15 1.81
C LEU A 237 38.21 -19.89 3.33
N ASN A 238 38.21 -20.93 4.17
CA ASN A 238 38.32 -20.77 5.62
C ASN A 238 39.78 -20.74 6.13
N GLU A 239 40.76 -21.18 5.33
CA GLU A 239 42.17 -21.23 5.77
C GLU A 239 43.03 -20.03 5.34
N THR A 240 42.54 -19.15 4.44
CA THR A 240 43.32 -18.00 3.93
C THR A 240 43.04 -16.64 4.58
N GLN A 241 42.22 -16.56 5.64
CA GLN A 241 41.94 -15.31 6.37
C GLN A 241 42.76 -15.09 7.65
N GLN A 242 43.86 -15.82 7.86
CA GLN A 242 44.80 -15.56 8.97
C GLN A 242 46.25 -15.54 8.50
N GLN A 243 46.68 -14.48 7.82
CA GLN A 243 48.08 -14.03 7.91
C GLN A 243 48.23 -12.56 7.50
N GLN A 244 48.80 -11.79 8.42
CA GLN A 244 49.07 -10.36 8.37
C GLN A 244 49.99 -9.97 7.20
N LEU A 245 49.62 -8.92 6.46
CA LEU A 245 50.49 -8.31 5.45
C LEU A 245 51.07 -6.99 5.97
N VAL A 246 52.34 -7.05 6.36
CA VAL A 246 53.24 -5.92 6.50
C VAL A 246 53.68 -5.46 5.11
N VAL A 247 53.59 -4.16 4.84
CA VAL A 247 53.93 -3.52 3.57
C VAL A 247 55.46 -3.32 3.46
N PRO A 248 56.05 -3.55 2.27
CA PRO A 248 57.06 -2.62 1.78
C PRO A 248 56.76 -2.08 0.38
N ARG A 249 56.92 -0.77 0.25
CA ARG A 249 56.87 0.01 -1.00
C ARG A 249 57.98 -0.41 -1.95
N HIS A 250 57.65 -0.70 -3.22
CA HIS A 250 58.44 -0.19 -4.33
C HIS A 250 57.60 0.05 -5.60
N THR A 251 57.83 1.23 -6.17
CA THR A 251 57.25 1.82 -7.37
C THR A 251 57.83 1.22 -8.63
N ASN A 252 56.98 0.73 -9.54
CA ASN A 252 57.20 0.84 -10.98
C ASN A 252 55.86 0.82 -11.73
N ARG A 253 55.51 1.99 -12.30
CA ARG A 253 54.31 2.23 -13.11
C ARG A 253 54.40 1.46 -14.43
N ARG A 254 53.59 0.41 -14.59
CA ARG A 254 52.98 0.06 -15.88
C ARG A 254 51.49 0.36 -15.76
N LEU A 255 51.00 1.29 -16.58
CA LEU A 255 49.56 1.54 -16.78
C LEU A 255 48.95 0.29 -17.42
N LEU A 256 48.56 -0.68 -16.59
CA LEU A 256 47.59 -1.70 -16.98
C LEU A 256 46.25 -0.98 -17.09
N ARG A 257 45.85 -0.69 -18.32
CA ARG A 257 44.48 -0.28 -18.65
C ARG A 257 43.58 -1.39 -18.12
N ALA A 258 42.93 -1.17 -16.97
CA ALA A 258 42.00 -2.14 -16.42
C ALA A 258 40.91 -2.38 -17.48
N ILE A 259 40.93 -3.56 -18.10
CA ILE A 259 39.85 -3.99 -18.97
C ILE A 259 38.59 -3.95 -18.10
N PRO A 260 37.58 -3.12 -18.41
CA PRO A 260 36.39 -3.03 -17.59
C PRO A 260 35.77 -4.43 -17.50
N ARG A 261 35.80 -5.03 -16.31
CA ARG A 261 35.24 -6.37 -16.11
C ARG A 261 33.74 -6.30 -16.37
N GLN A 262 33.28 -7.19 -17.23
CA GLN A 262 31.87 -7.25 -17.57
C GLN A 262 31.06 -7.75 -16.36
N ILE A 263 29.86 -7.18 -16.17
CA ILE A 263 29.03 -7.49 -15.00
C ILE A 263 28.64 -8.97 -14.90
N THR A 264 28.50 -9.65 -16.03
CA THR A 264 28.19 -11.09 -16.12
C THR A 264 29.30 -11.93 -15.48
N SER A 265 30.58 -11.63 -15.76
CA SER A 265 31.72 -12.29 -15.12
C SER A 265 31.88 -11.91 -13.64
N LEU A 266 31.55 -10.66 -13.27
CA LEU A 266 31.60 -10.23 -11.87
C LEU A 266 30.57 -10.97 -11.00
N LEU A 267 29.39 -11.24 -11.56
CA LEU A 267 28.32 -12.01 -10.91
C LEU A 267 28.36 -13.51 -11.24
N LYS A 268 29.43 -13.99 -11.88
CA LYS A 268 29.70 -15.41 -12.16
C LYS A 268 28.67 -16.11 -13.06
N ALA A 269 28.05 -15.38 -13.98
CA ALA A 269 27.13 -15.96 -14.97
C ALA A 269 27.86 -16.88 -15.97
N ASP A 270 29.12 -16.60 -16.26
CA ASP A 270 30.01 -17.39 -17.12
C ASP A 270 30.18 -18.83 -16.64
N VAL A 271 30.19 -19.05 -15.32
CA VAL A 271 30.21 -20.38 -14.73
C VAL A 271 28.96 -21.19 -15.12
N LEU A 272 27.78 -20.56 -15.08
CA LEU A 272 26.53 -21.23 -15.45
C LEU A 272 26.43 -21.47 -16.96
N TRP A 273 26.92 -20.55 -17.78
CA TRP A 273 27.00 -20.76 -19.23
C TRP A 273 27.89 -21.97 -19.58
N GLY A 274 29.01 -22.14 -18.87
CA GLY A 274 29.86 -23.32 -19.01
C GLY A 274 29.18 -24.64 -18.63
N MET A 275 28.06 -24.59 -17.92
CA MET A 275 27.20 -25.73 -17.58
C MET A 275 26.02 -25.91 -18.55
N GLY A 276 25.98 -25.14 -19.65
CA GLY A 276 24.87 -25.17 -20.61
C GLY A 276 23.62 -24.41 -20.18
N ILE A 277 23.67 -23.70 -19.04
CA ILE A 277 22.56 -22.89 -18.53
C ILE A 277 22.71 -21.49 -19.13
N THR A 278 21.91 -21.13 -20.13
CA THR A 278 22.07 -19.88 -20.91
C THR A 278 20.79 -19.05 -21.07
N GLY A 279 19.71 -19.42 -20.38
CA GLY A 279 18.39 -18.81 -20.53
C GLY A 279 17.47 -19.53 -21.53
N LYS A 280 17.96 -20.56 -22.22
CA LYS A 280 17.20 -21.34 -23.20
C LYS A 280 15.88 -21.86 -22.59
N GLY A 281 14.79 -21.70 -23.34
CA GLY A 281 13.45 -22.17 -22.94
C GLY A 281 12.68 -21.25 -21.99
N VAL A 282 13.26 -20.11 -21.57
CA VAL A 282 12.60 -19.13 -20.70
C VAL A 282 12.16 -17.91 -21.52
N LYS A 283 10.91 -17.48 -21.33
CA LYS A 283 10.33 -16.28 -21.95
C LYS A 283 10.48 -15.08 -21.04
N VAL A 284 11.09 -14.02 -21.55
CA VAL A 284 11.31 -12.77 -20.82
C VAL A 284 10.62 -11.63 -21.53
N ALA A 285 9.77 -10.91 -20.81
CA ALA A 285 9.16 -9.68 -21.30
C ALA A 285 9.91 -8.44 -20.79
N VAL A 286 10.16 -7.49 -21.69
CA VAL A 286 10.71 -6.17 -21.38
C VAL A 286 9.67 -5.12 -21.71
N PHE A 287 9.18 -4.43 -20.68
CA PHE A 287 8.24 -3.33 -20.82
C PHE A 287 9.05 -2.03 -20.75
N ASP A 288 9.23 -1.38 -21.90
CA ASP A 288 10.09 -0.21 -21.99
C ASP A 288 9.75 0.63 -23.24
N THR A 289 10.71 1.41 -23.70
CA THR A 289 10.73 2.20 -24.93
C THR A 289 10.91 1.36 -26.21
N GLY A 290 10.98 0.03 -26.12
CA GLY A 290 11.05 -0.86 -27.29
C GLY A 290 12.44 -1.45 -27.55
N LEU A 291 12.67 -1.95 -28.77
CA LEU A 291 13.93 -2.58 -29.16
C LEU A 291 14.26 -2.35 -30.64
N SER A 292 15.51 -1.95 -30.89
CA SER A 292 16.08 -1.77 -32.24
C SER A 292 15.89 -2.98 -33.15
N LYS A 293 15.29 -2.77 -34.33
CA LYS A 293 14.82 -3.84 -35.23
C LYS A 293 15.90 -4.80 -35.73
N ASN A 294 17.06 -4.28 -36.10
CA ASN A 294 18.14 -5.04 -36.72
C ASN A 294 19.38 -5.10 -35.82
N HIS A 295 19.16 -5.13 -34.50
CA HIS A 295 20.27 -4.99 -33.57
C HIS A 295 21.11 -6.29 -33.46
N PRO A 296 22.43 -6.26 -33.71
CA PRO A 296 23.25 -7.45 -33.91
C PRO A 296 23.52 -8.26 -32.64
N HIS A 297 23.12 -7.76 -31.47
CA HIS A 297 23.40 -8.42 -30.19
C HIS A 297 22.38 -9.52 -29.85
N PHE A 298 21.19 -9.53 -30.46
CA PHE A 298 20.09 -10.40 -30.03
C PHE A 298 19.86 -11.55 -30.99
N LYS A 299 19.81 -12.78 -30.46
CA LYS A 299 19.55 -14.00 -31.25
C LYS A 299 18.07 -14.31 -31.41
N SER A 300 17.29 -14.16 -30.34
CA SER A 300 15.93 -14.72 -30.23
C SER A 300 14.91 -13.67 -29.78
N VAL A 301 14.64 -12.69 -30.65
CA VAL A 301 13.52 -11.75 -30.46
C VAL A 301 12.26 -12.40 -31.06
N LYS A 302 11.39 -12.94 -30.21
CA LYS A 302 10.17 -13.63 -30.65
C LYS A 302 9.07 -12.67 -31.05
N GLU A 303 8.95 -11.55 -30.33
CA GLU A 303 7.85 -10.63 -30.53
C GLU A 303 8.21 -9.20 -30.13
N ARG A 304 7.67 -8.24 -30.88
CA ARG A 304 7.68 -6.81 -30.56
C ARG A 304 6.28 -6.26 -30.76
N THR A 305 5.69 -5.70 -29.70
CA THR A 305 4.37 -5.05 -29.74
C THR A 305 4.48 -3.63 -29.21
N ASN A 306 3.54 -2.79 -29.62
CA ASN A 306 3.46 -1.41 -29.16
C ASN A 306 2.04 -1.12 -28.67
N TRP A 307 1.96 -0.64 -27.45
CA TRP A 307 0.73 -0.31 -26.74
C TRP A 307 0.48 1.20 -26.69
N THR A 308 1.43 1.99 -27.19
CA THR A 308 1.32 3.44 -27.29
C THR A 308 0.57 3.87 -28.55
N ASN A 309 0.23 5.15 -28.63
CA ASN A 309 -0.43 5.75 -29.80
C ASN A 309 0.53 6.01 -30.99
N GLU A 310 1.84 5.84 -30.81
CA GLU A 310 2.82 6.08 -31.88
C GLU A 310 2.87 4.90 -32.86
N LYS A 311 3.17 5.14 -34.14
CA LYS A 311 3.19 4.08 -35.17
C LYS A 311 4.59 3.49 -35.36
N THR A 312 5.23 3.08 -34.27
CA THR A 312 6.57 2.47 -34.30
C THR A 312 6.72 1.34 -33.30
N LEU A 313 7.51 0.33 -33.66
CA LEU A 313 7.98 -0.73 -32.77
C LEU A 313 9.45 -0.53 -32.37
N ASP A 314 10.09 0.47 -32.96
CA ASP A 314 11.51 0.76 -32.79
C ASP A 314 11.75 1.55 -31.51
N ASP A 315 12.96 1.44 -30.97
CA ASP A 315 13.38 2.18 -29.79
C ASP A 315 13.91 3.56 -30.19
N GLY A 316 13.11 4.61 -29.96
CA GLY A 316 13.54 5.99 -30.21
C GLY A 316 14.38 6.62 -29.09
N VAL A 317 14.51 5.97 -27.92
CA VAL A 317 15.11 6.53 -26.71
C VAL A 317 16.45 5.87 -26.35
N SER A 318 16.70 4.64 -26.81
CA SER A 318 17.82 3.73 -26.47
C SER A 318 17.68 2.95 -25.16
N HIS A 319 16.74 3.31 -24.30
CA HIS A 319 16.66 2.74 -22.96
C HIS A 319 16.21 1.27 -23.01
N GLY A 320 15.18 0.95 -23.78
CA GLY A 320 14.66 -0.42 -23.89
C GLY A 320 15.65 -1.38 -24.56
N THR A 321 16.38 -0.90 -25.57
CA THR A 321 17.46 -1.67 -26.22
C THR A 321 18.59 -1.97 -25.24
N PHE A 322 18.94 -1.00 -24.40
CA PHE A 322 19.95 -1.18 -23.36
C PHE A 322 19.49 -2.19 -22.29
N VAL A 323 18.26 -2.07 -21.79
CA VAL A 323 17.63 -2.96 -20.81
C VAL A 323 17.56 -4.39 -21.34
N ALA A 324 17.05 -4.59 -22.55
CA ALA A 324 17.03 -5.90 -23.21
C ALA A 324 18.45 -6.46 -23.40
N GLY A 325 19.42 -5.59 -23.70
CA GLY A 325 20.83 -5.94 -23.84
C GLY A 325 21.43 -6.58 -22.59
N ILE A 326 21.16 -6.00 -21.41
CA ILE A 326 21.62 -6.55 -20.13
C ILE A 326 21.01 -7.94 -19.87
N ILE A 327 19.78 -8.18 -20.32
CA ILE A 327 19.12 -9.47 -20.14
C ILE A 327 19.69 -10.51 -21.09
N ALA A 328 19.74 -10.25 -22.41
CA ALA A 328 19.95 -11.30 -23.41
C ALA A 328 20.89 -10.92 -24.58
N SER A 329 21.75 -9.91 -24.43
CA SER A 329 22.82 -9.68 -25.43
C SER A 329 23.71 -10.92 -25.53
N SER A 330 23.98 -11.37 -26.75
CA SER A 330 24.82 -12.52 -27.06
C SER A 330 26.15 -12.17 -27.74
N LYS A 331 26.34 -10.89 -28.08
CA LYS A 331 27.51 -10.37 -28.78
C LYS A 331 27.82 -9.01 -28.22
N GLU A 332 29.04 -8.81 -27.71
CA GLU A 332 29.50 -7.57 -27.06
C GLU A 332 28.61 -7.10 -25.89
N CYS A 333 29.20 -6.77 -24.74
CA CYS A 333 28.42 -6.44 -23.54
C CYS A 333 27.29 -7.46 -23.28
N LEU A 334 27.67 -8.74 -23.32
CA LEU A 334 26.83 -9.91 -23.06
C LEU A 334 25.86 -9.66 -21.89
N GLY A 335 24.62 -10.05 -22.12
CA GLY A 335 23.60 -10.17 -21.10
C GLY A 335 23.70 -11.49 -20.37
N PHE A 336 22.90 -11.66 -19.33
CA PHE A 336 22.94 -12.85 -18.46
C PHE A 336 22.37 -14.11 -19.10
N ALA A 337 21.35 -13.98 -19.93
CA ALA A 337 20.55 -15.07 -20.50
C ALA A 337 20.47 -14.95 -22.04
N PRO A 338 21.60 -15.11 -22.77
CA PRO A 338 21.70 -14.82 -24.20
C PRO A 338 20.83 -15.69 -25.12
N ASP A 339 20.38 -16.86 -24.66
CA ASP A 339 19.55 -17.77 -25.47
C ASP A 339 18.07 -17.80 -25.01
N SER A 340 17.66 -16.82 -24.19
CA SER A 340 16.25 -16.64 -23.78
C SER A 340 15.37 -16.09 -24.91
N GLU A 341 14.05 -16.28 -24.78
CA GLU A 341 13.07 -15.74 -25.71
C GLU A 341 12.65 -14.33 -25.29
N LEU A 342 13.05 -13.32 -26.06
CA LEU A 342 12.69 -11.93 -25.79
C LEU A 342 11.33 -11.56 -26.38
N HIS A 343 10.46 -11.05 -25.52
CA HIS A 343 9.20 -10.39 -25.85
C HIS A 343 9.29 -8.91 -25.47
N ILE A 344 9.24 -8.01 -26.44
CA ILE A 344 9.43 -6.59 -26.19
C ILE A 344 8.10 -5.87 -26.30
N PHE A 345 7.63 -5.32 -25.19
CA PHE A 345 6.37 -4.58 -25.13
C PHE A 345 6.69 -3.11 -24.96
N ARG A 346 6.51 -2.34 -26.02
CA ARG A 346 6.67 -0.89 -25.98
C ARG A 346 5.46 -0.28 -25.30
N VAL A 347 5.69 0.34 -24.14
CA VAL A 347 4.68 1.05 -23.34
C VAL A 347 5.04 2.52 -23.11
N PHE A 348 6.23 2.95 -23.54
CA PHE A 348 6.64 4.36 -23.54
C PHE A 348 6.68 4.92 -24.95
N THR A 349 6.21 6.16 -25.10
CA THR A 349 6.42 6.95 -26.30
C THR A 349 7.87 7.44 -26.40
N ASN A 350 8.26 8.02 -27.53
CA ASN A 350 9.61 8.61 -27.68
C ASN A 350 9.80 9.84 -26.79
N ASN A 351 8.71 10.47 -26.36
CA ASN A 351 8.70 11.55 -25.38
C ASN A 351 8.68 11.04 -23.93
N GLN A 352 8.87 9.72 -23.72
CA GLN A 352 8.88 9.07 -22.40
C GLN A 352 7.55 9.19 -21.62
N VAL A 353 6.45 9.41 -22.33
CA VAL A 353 5.09 9.36 -21.76
C VAL A 353 4.57 7.94 -21.78
N SER A 354 3.89 7.53 -20.71
CA SER A 354 3.16 6.26 -20.58
C SER A 354 1.88 6.44 -19.77
N TYR A 355 0.90 5.58 -19.99
CA TYR A 355 -0.35 5.52 -19.22
C TYR A 355 -0.53 4.16 -18.54
N THR A 356 -1.16 4.15 -17.36
CA THR A 356 -1.53 2.91 -16.64
C THR A 356 -2.31 1.96 -17.53
N SER A 357 -3.25 2.46 -18.35
CA SER A 357 -4.06 1.62 -19.25
C SER A 357 -3.22 0.79 -20.22
N TRP A 358 -2.14 1.35 -20.76
CA TRP A 358 -1.21 0.63 -21.65
C TRP A 358 -0.49 -0.51 -20.92
N PHE A 359 -0.12 -0.30 -19.65
CA PHE A 359 0.42 -1.36 -18.82
C PHE A 359 -0.61 -2.46 -18.57
N LEU A 360 -1.84 -2.11 -18.19
CA LEU A 360 -2.89 -3.10 -17.91
C LEU A 360 -3.17 -4.00 -19.12
N ASP A 361 -3.25 -3.42 -20.31
CA ASP A 361 -3.46 -4.18 -21.55
C ASP A 361 -2.26 -5.06 -21.89
N ALA A 362 -1.04 -4.53 -21.78
CA ALA A 362 0.18 -5.28 -22.01
C ALA A 362 0.39 -6.40 -20.97
N PHE A 363 -0.02 -6.20 -19.72
CA PHE A 363 -0.02 -7.22 -18.66
C PHE A 363 -0.97 -8.37 -18.98
N ASN A 364 -2.21 -8.08 -19.42
CA ASN A 364 -3.14 -9.11 -19.87
C ASN A 364 -2.54 -9.95 -21.02
N TYR A 365 -1.83 -9.30 -21.94
CA TYR A 365 -1.16 -9.98 -23.03
C TYR A 365 0.05 -10.82 -22.57
N ALA A 366 0.81 -10.36 -21.58
CA ALA A 366 1.90 -11.13 -20.97
C ALA A 366 1.39 -12.45 -20.35
N ILE A 367 0.25 -12.40 -19.66
CA ILE A 367 -0.43 -13.58 -19.10
C ILE A 367 -0.82 -14.54 -20.24
N LEU A 368 -1.46 -14.02 -21.29
CA LEU A 368 -1.87 -14.82 -22.46
C LEU A 368 -0.68 -15.53 -23.12
N LYS A 369 0.48 -14.87 -23.19
CA LYS A 369 1.72 -15.41 -23.77
C LYS A 369 2.49 -16.35 -22.85
N LYS A 370 2.04 -16.49 -21.59
CA LYS A 370 2.69 -17.26 -20.52
C LYS A 370 4.15 -16.84 -20.35
N ILE A 371 4.38 -15.54 -20.23
CA ILE A 371 5.71 -14.98 -19.93
C ILE A 371 6.19 -15.54 -18.58
N ASN A 372 7.47 -15.90 -18.47
CA ASN A 372 8.03 -16.42 -17.23
C ASN A 372 8.59 -15.30 -16.35
N VAL A 373 9.31 -14.35 -16.97
CA VAL A 373 9.99 -13.25 -16.27
C VAL A 373 9.61 -11.93 -16.92
N LEU A 374 9.28 -10.93 -16.12
CA LEU A 374 8.90 -9.61 -16.60
C LEU A 374 9.77 -8.56 -15.90
N ASN A 375 10.49 -7.76 -16.69
CA ASN A 375 11.27 -6.63 -16.18
C ASN A 375 10.51 -5.31 -16.36
N LEU A 376 10.34 -4.57 -15.26
CA LEU A 376 9.86 -3.20 -15.20
C LEU A 376 11.00 -2.28 -14.75
N SER A 377 11.70 -1.68 -15.71
CA SER A 377 12.74 -0.69 -15.43
C SER A 377 12.15 0.71 -15.18
N ILE A 378 10.97 0.77 -14.56
CA ILE A 378 10.23 1.99 -14.22
C ILE A 378 9.68 1.87 -12.79
N GLY A 379 9.52 3.02 -12.14
CA GLY A 379 8.51 3.19 -11.11
C GLY A 379 8.17 4.66 -10.92
N GLY A 380 7.04 4.93 -10.30
CA GLY A 380 6.66 6.26 -9.81
C GLY A 380 6.49 6.25 -8.29
N PRO A 381 6.48 7.44 -7.66
CA PRO A 381 6.21 7.63 -6.23
C PRO A 381 4.75 7.30 -5.86
N ASP A 382 3.90 7.03 -6.85
CA ASP A 382 2.47 6.82 -6.69
C ASP A 382 2.20 5.51 -5.93
N PHE A 383 1.88 5.66 -4.65
CA PHE A 383 1.49 4.56 -3.79
C PHE A 383 0.01 4.26 -4.07
N LEU A 384 -0.32 3.07 -4.57
CA LEU A 384 -1.69 2.52 -4.64
C LEU A 384 -2.61 2.98 -5.79
N ASP A 385 -2.12 3.12 -7.02
CA ASP A 385 -3.00 2.94 -8.20
C ASP A 385 -3.57 1.50 -8.18
N GLN A 386 -4.73 1.32 -7.52
CA GLN A 386 -5.31 0.01 -7.21
C GLN A 386 -5.46 -0.87 -8.46
N PRO A 387 -6.00 -0.39 -9.59
CA PRO A 387 -6.01 -1.15 -10.84
C PRO A 387 -4.63 -1.69 -11.26
N PHE A 388 -3.58 -0.89 -11.12
CA PHE A 388 -2.21 -1.30 -11.45
C PHE A 388 -1.68 -2.35 -10.46
N VAL A 389 -1.85 -2.10 -9.16
CA VAL A 389 -1.43 -3.02 -8.08
C VAL A 389 -2.13 -4.37 -8.18
N GLU A 390 -3.45 -4.38 -8.35
CA GLU A 390 -4.23 -5.61 -8.52
C GLU A 390 -3.77 -6.40 -9.75
N LYS A 391 -3.44 -5.73 -10.85
CA LYS A 391 -2.93 -6.38 -12.06
C LYS A 391 -1.52 -6.96 -11.87
N VAL A 392 -0.66 -6.29 -11.09
CA VAL A 392 0.64 -6.82 -10.68
C VAL A 392 0.47 -8.11 -9.86
N LEU A 393 -0.48 -8.14 -8.92
CA LEU A 393 -0.81 -9.35 -8.16
C LEU A 393 -1.36 -10.46 -9.07
N GLU A 394 -2.22 -10.14 -10.02
CA GLU A 394 -2.74 -11.11 -10.99
C GLU A 394 -1.64 -11.72 -11.87
N LEU A 395 -0.70 -10.90 -12.36
CA LEU A 395 0.48 -11.37 -13.09
C LEU A 395 1.29 -12.37 -12.25
N SER A 396 1.59 -12.00 -11.01
CA SER A 396 2.33 -12.85 -10.09
C SER A 396 1.58 -14.16 -9.81
N ALA A 397 0.24 -14.12 -9.62
CA ALA A 397 -0.59 -15.31 -9.46
C ALA A 397 -0.52 -16.26 -10.66
N ASN A 398 -0.33 -15.71 -11.88
CA ASN A 398 -0.11 -16.46 -13.12
C ASN A 398 1.35 -16.92 -13.31
N LYS A 399 2.12 -17.01 -12.22
CA LYS A 399 3.53 -17.44 -12.17
C LYS A 399 4.51 -16.55 -12.93
N VAL A 400 4.13 -15.30 -13.24
CA VAL A 400 5.07 -14.33 -13.83
C VAL A 400 5.97 -13.78 -12.73
N ILE A 401 7.28 -13.99 -12.86
CA ILE A 401 8.27 -13.45 -11.91
C ILE A 401 8.55 -12.00 -12.29
N MET A 402 8.03 -11.07 -11.49
CA MET A 402 8.19 -9.63 -11.71
C MET A 402 9.44 -9.10 -11.02
N VAL A 403 10.28 -8.41 -11.79
CA VAL A 403 11.47 -7.71 -11.33
C VAL A 403 11.32 -6.24 -11.67
N SER A 404 11.47 -5.36 -10.68
CA SER A 404 11.29 -3.93 -10.87
C SER A 404 12.41 -3.13 -10.22
N ALA A 405 12.75 -2.01 -10.85
CA ALA A 405 13.59 -0.98 -10.24
C ALA A 405 12.92 -0.41 -8.98
N ILE A 406 13.72 -0.08 -7.96
CA ILE A 406 13.20 0.49 -6.70
C ILE A 406 13.01 2.02 -6.73
N GLY A 407 13.53 2.71 -7.76
CA GLY A 407 13.51 4.17 -7.87
C GLY A 407 14.90 4.80 -7.84
N ASN A 408 15.00 6.07 -8.25
CA ASN A 408 16.26 6.81 -8.36
C ASN A 408 16.27 8.07 -7.48
N ASP A 409 15.41 8.11 -6.46
CA ASP A 409 15.09 9.29 -5.65
C ASP A 409 15.87 9.31 -4.32
N GLY A 410 16.89 8.43 -4.20
CA GLY A 410 17.85 8.46 -3.11
C GLY A 410 18.74 9.72 -3.12
N PRO A 411 19.48 10.01 -2.02
CA PRO A 411 19.81 9.10 -0.92
C PRO A 411 18.87 9.17 0.28
N LEU A 412 17.74 9.88 0.16
CA LEU A 412 16.77 10.00 1.26
C LEU A 412 15.98 8.70 1.45
N TYR A 413 15.51 8.50 2.68
CA TYR A 413 14.72 7.33 3.08
C TYR A 413 13.24 7.53 2.77
N GLY A 414 12.49 6.44 2.58
CA GLY A 414 11.08 6.50 2.18
C GLY A 414 10.86 6.91 0.72
N THR A 415 11.84 6.65 -0.16
CA THR A 415 11.86 7.14 -1.55
C THR A 415 11.56 6.03 -2.57
N LEU A 416 10.94 4.94 -2.12
CA LEU A 416 10.68 3.75 -2.93
C LEU A 416 9.56 4.01 -3.93
N ASN A 417 9.71 3.49 -5.15
CA ASN A 417 8.73 3.62 -6.22
C ASN A 417 7.92 2.33 -6.43
N ASN A 418 6.65 2.48 -6.81
CA ASN A 418 5.78 1.39 -7.23
C ASN A 418 6.09 0.98 -8.67
N PRO A 419 6.10 -0.33 -9.03
CA PRO A 419 5.75 -1.50 -8.21
C PRO A 419 6.91 -2.16 -7.48
N GLY A 420 8.12 -1.59 -7.49
CA GLY A 420 9.30 -2.16 -6.84
C GLY A 420 9.13 -2.36 -5.32
N ASP A 421 8.26 -1.58 -4.70
CA ASP A 421 7.90 -1.63 -3.29
C ASP A 421 6.90 -2.74 -2.89
N GLN A 422 6.25 -3.41 -3.86
CA GLN A 422 5.23 -4.44 -3.58
C GLN A 422 5.82 -5.76 -3.04
N MET A 423 5.04 -6.53 -2.28
CA MET A 423 5.52 -7.77 -1.62
C MET A 423 5.93 -8.84 -2.61
N ASP A 424 5.11 -9.06 -3.65
CA ASP A 424 5.33 -10.11 -4.66
C ASP A 424 6.34 -9.72 -5.75
N VAL A 425 6.71 -8.45 -5.84
CA VAL A 425 7.69 -7.95 -6.81
C VAL A 425 9.09 -8.02 -6.20
N ILE A 426 10.08 -8.42 -7.01
CA ILE A 426 11.49 -8.34 -6.65
C ILE A 426 11.96 -6.92 -6.93
N GLY A 427 12.06 -6.11 -5.88
CA GLY A 427 12.49 -4.71 -5.93
C GLY A 427 14.01 -4.61 -5.84
N VAL A 428 14.62 -3.95 -6.83
CA VAL A 428 16.08 -3.96 -7.03
C VAL A 428 16.69 -2.57 -6.84
N GLY A 429 17.58 -2.45 -5.86
CA GLY A 429 18.41 -1.26 -5.68
C GLY A 429 19.74 -1.32 -6.46
N GLY A 430 20.38 -0.16 -6.61
CA GLY A 430 21.59 0.02 -7.40
C GLY A 430 22.84 0.24 -6.56
N MET A 431 23.94 -0.38 -6.95
CA MET A 431 25.28 -0.18 -6.36
C MET A 431 26.34 0.13 -7.43
N ASP A 432 27.49 0.63 -6.99
CA ASP A 432 28.66 0.85 -7.83
C ASP A 432 29.60 -0.38 -7.88
N TYR A 433 30.69 -0.28 -8.64
CA TYR A 433 31.69 -1.34 -8.78
C TYR A 433 32.62 -1.50 -7.56
N ASN A 434 32.51 -0.62 -6.55
CA ASN A 434 33.25 -0.68 -5.30
C ASN A 434 32.40 -1.29 -4.17
N ASP A 435 31.25 -1.85 -4.50
CA ASP A 435 30.28 -2.41 -3.54
C ASP A 435 29.64 -1.38 -2.61
N ASN A 436 29.58 -0.11 -3.01
CA ASN A 436 28.80 0.93 -2.32
C ASN A 436 27.40 1.05 -2.92
N ILE A 437 26.39 1.25 -2.08
CA ILE A 437 25.06 1.65 -2.54
C ILE A 437 25.16 2.97 -3.32
N ALA A 438 24.58 2.99 -4.52
CA ALA A 438 24.62 4.16 -5.37
C ALA A 438 23.78 5.28 -4.74
N LYS A 439 24.27 6.53 -4.79
CA LYS A 439 23.58 7.66 -4.17
C LYS A 439 22.15 7.85 -4.67
N PHE A 440 21.92 7.62 -5.96
CA PHE A 440 20.58 7.71 -6.56
C PHE A 440 19.65 6.58 -6.11
N SER A 441 20.17 5.43 -5.63
CA SER A 441 19.29 4.30 -5.32
C SER A 441 18.33 4.69 -4.20
N SER A 442 17.02 4.59 -4.50
CA SER A 442 15.97 4.79 -3.49
C SER A 442 16.12 3.82 -2.32
N ARG A 443 15.65 4.25 -1.15
CA ARG A 443 15.83 3.57 0.14
C ARG A 443 14.51 3.44 0.85
N GLY A 444 14.36 2.34 1.58
CA GLY A 444 13.18 2.10 2.39
C GLY A 444 13.11 3.00 3.61
N MET A 445 12.19 2.76 4.54
CA MET A 445 11.12 1.74 4.48
C MET A 445 10.02 2.08 3.46
N THR A 446 9.08 1.16 3.23
CA THR A 446 7.82 1.52 2.56
C THR A 446 6.98 2.42 3.46
N THR A 447 6.26 3.38 2.87
CA THR A 447 5.33 4.28 3.59
C THR A 447 3.91 3.71 3.69
N TRP A 448 3.69 2.48 3.20
CA TRP A 448 2.37 1.86 3.09
C TRP A 448 1.72 1.48 4.43
N GLU A 449 2.52 1.42 5.49
CA GLU A 449 2.10 0.97 6.80
C GLU A 449 1.78 2.13 7.73
N LEU A 450 2.04 3.37 7.30
CA LEU A 450 1.75 4.58 8.06
C LEU A 450 0.23 4.81 8.17
N PRO A 451 -0.25 5.35 9.30
CA PRO A 451 0.51 5.73 10.52
C PRO A 451 0.73 4.55 11.50
N ASN A 452 0.29 3.33 11.15
CA ASN A 452 0.21 2.20 12.06
C ASN A 452 1.50 1.36 12.18
N GLY A 453 2.61 1.75 11.54
CA GLY A 453 3.84 0.96 11.51
C GLY A 453 5.04 1.71 10.95
N TYR A 454 6.22 1.08 11.05
CA TYR A 454 7.50 1.66 10.62
C TYR A 454 7.87 1.25 9.19
N GLY A 455 6.92 0.73 8.41
CA GLY A 455 7.12 0.31 7.03
C GLY A 455 7.82 -1.04 6.83
N ARG A 456 7.63 -1.64 5.65
CA ARG A 456 8.26 -2.91 5.24
C ARG A 456 9.68 -2.72 4.72
N LEU A 457 10.48 -3.78 4.87
CA LEU A 457 11.83 -3.89 4.32
C LEU A 457 11.79 -3.92 2.78
N LYS A 458 12.38 -2.88 2.17
CA LYS A 458 12.70 -2.75 0.75
C LYS A 458 13.96 -1.86 0.59
N PRO A 459 14.76 -2.01 -0.49
CA PRO A 459 14.65 -2.98 -1.58
C PRO A 459 14.79 -4.44 -1.10
N ASP A 460 14.52 -5.42 -1.96
CA ASP A 460 14.74 -6.83 -1.59
C ASP A 460 16.22 -7.20 -1.70
N ILE A 461 16.89 -6.74 -2.75
CA ILE A 461 18.31 -6.98 -3.03
C ILE A 461 18.91 -5.80 -3.78
N VAL A 462 20.24 -5.75 -3.84
CA VAL A 462 20.99 -4.77 -4.65
C VAL A 462 21.93 -5.43 -5.63
N THR A 463 22.22 -4.74 -6.74
CA THR A 463 23.22 -5.17 -7.73
C THR A 463 23.80 -3.98 -8.50
N TYR A 464 24.80 -4.22 -9.34
CA TYR A 464 25.45 -3.17 -10.11
C TYR A 464 24.44 -2.37 -10.93
N GLY A 465 24.36 -1.07 -10.65
CA GLY A 465 23.48 -0.12 -11.33
C GLY A 465 24.20 1.17 -11.73
N SER A 466 25.47 1.35 -11.37
CA SER A 466 26.27 2.53 -11.73
C SER A 466 27.24 2.22 -12.88
N GLN A 467 27.18 3.02 -13.94
CA GLN A 467 28.07 2.95 -15.12
C GLN A 467 28.12 1.57 -15.81
N VAL A 468 27.04 0.80 -15.72
CA VAL A 468 26.95 -0.54 -16.31
C VAL A 468 26.94 -0.43 -17.83
N LYS A 469 27.70 -1.31 -18.50
CA LYS A 469 27.75 -1.41 -19.95
C LYS A 469 26.66 -2.33 -20.49
N GLY A 470 25.92 -1.85 -21.48
CA GLY A 470 24.87 -2.58 -22.20
C GLY A 470 24.78 -2.17 -23.66
N SER A 471 23.86 -2.77 -24.41
CA SER A 471 23.67 -2.52 -25.86
C SER A 471 23.29 -1.07 -26.15
N ASN A 472 23.88 -0.49 -27.19
CA ASN A 472 23.47 0.82 -27.74
C ASN A 472 22.41 0.65 -28.85
N LEU A 473 21.87 1.72 -29.45
CA LEU A 473 20.82 1.61 -30.48
C LEU A 473 21.27 0.96 -31.79
N ASN A 474 22.50 1.23 -32.22
CA ASN A 474 23.02 0.87 -33.54
C ASN A 474 24.19 -0.14 -33.45
N GLY A 475 24.20 -0.97 -32.39
CA GLY A 475 25.32 -1.87 -32.07
C GLY A 475 26.37 -1.25 -31.16
N GLY A 476 27.29 -2.10 -30.68
CA GLY A 476 28.30 -1.72 -29.70
C GLY A 476 27.69 -1.45 -28.31
N CYS A 477 28.52 -0.91 -27.41
CA CYS A 477 28.15 -0.73 -26.01
C CYS A 477 28.05 0.72 -25.58
N LYS A 478 27.08 1.02 -24.72
CA LYS A 478 26.90 2.28 -23.98
C LYS A 478 26.94 2.01 -22.48
N SER A 479 27.30 3.01 -21.68
CA SER A 479 27.18 2.95 -20.21
C SER A 479 26.01 3.80 -19.73
N LEU A 480 25.20 3.26 -18.81
CA LEU A 480 24.13 3.98 -18.11
C LEU A 480 24.22 3.74 -16.60
N SER A 481 23.55 4.62 -15.84
CA SER A 481 23.39 4.47 -14.40
C SER A 481 21.92 4.64 -14.00
N GLY A 482 21.46 3.84 -13.05
CA GLY A 482 20.11 3.88 -12.52
C GLY A 482 19.68 2.54 -11.93
N THR A 483 18.64 2.52 -11.09
CA THR A 483 18.00 1.28 -10.67
C THR A 483 17.23 0.62 -11.82
N SER A 484 16.83 1.41 -12.82
CA SER A 484 16.37 0.94 -14.14
C SER A 484 17.42 0.11 -14.90
N VAL A 485 18.70 0.23 -14.51
CA VAL A 485 19.82 -0.57 -15.01
C VAL A 485 20.11 -1.77 -14.12
N ALA A 486 19.91 -1.65 -12.80
CA ALA A 486 20.07 -2.77 -11.86
C ALA A 486 18.94 -3.82 -11.99
N SER A 487 17.70 -3.40 -12.24
CA SER A 487 16.55 -4.28 -12.47
C SER A 487 16.80 -5.35 -13.55
N PRO A 488 17.24 -5.01 -14.78
CA PRO A 488 17.48 -6.00 -15.82
C PRO A 488 18.68 -6.90 -15.54
N VAL A 489 19.63 -6.50 -14.68
CA VAL A 489 20.69 -7.41 -14.19
C VAL A 489 20.06 -8.56 -13.40
N VAL A 490 19.13 -8.24 -12.49
CA VAL A 490 18.39 -9.26 -11.74
C VAL A 490 17.44 -10.03 -12.64
N ALA A 491 16.71 -9.39 -13.56
CA ALA A 491 15.81 -10.09 -14.48
C ALA A 491 16.56 -11.08 -15.38
N GLY A 492 17.73 -10.68 -15.88
CA GLY A 492 18.63 -11.56 -16.63
C GLY A 492 19.16 -12.72 -15.77
N ALA A 493 19.55 -12.45 -14.53
CA ALA A 493 19.97 -13.50 -13.59
C ALA A 493 18.82 -14.47 -13.26
N VAL A 494 17.61 -13.98 -13.00
CA VAL A 494 16.41 -14.79 -12.77
C VAL A 494 16.10 -15.67 -13.98
N THR A 495 16.22 -15.12 -15.19
CA THR A 495 16.04 -15.87 -16.43
C THR A 495 17.07 -16.99 -16.58
N LEU A 496 18.34 -16.67 -16.28
CA LEU A 496 19.43 -17.64 -16.28
C LEU A 496 19.17 -18.77 -15.27
N LEU A 497 18.82 -18.42 -14.03
CA LEU A 497 18.50 -19.37 -12.96
C LEU A 497 17.30 -20.25 -13.31
N ALA A 498 16.22 -19.67 -13.84
CA ALA A 498 15.02 -20.39 -14.26
C ALA A 498 15.35 -21.44 -15.34
N SER A 499 16.22 -21.12 -16.29
CA SER A 499 16.65 -22.10 -17.32
C SER A 499 17.46 -23.26 -16.74
N GLY A 500 18.18 -23.05 -15.65
CA GLY A 500 18.95 -24.10 -14.98
C GLY A 500 18.09 -25.09 -14.20
N VAL A 501 16.84 -24.75 -13.92
CA VAL A 501 15.86 -25.61 -13.24
C VAL A 501 14.62 -25.85 -14.10
N ILE A 502 14.77 -25.78 -15.42
CA ILE A 502 13.66 -25.88 -16.39
C ILE A 502 12.79 -27.13 -16.17
N ASN A 503 13.41 -28.28 -15.88
CA ASN A 503 12.73 -29.55 -15.62
C ASN A 503 11.88 -29.56 -14.34
N ARG A 504 11.98 -28.52 -13.51
CA ARG A 504 11.21 -28.34 -12.27
C ARG A 504 10.54 -26.99 -12.19
N LEU A 505 10.37 -26.30 -13.33
CA LEU A 505 9.67 -25.00 -13.40
C LEU A 505 8.29 -25.05 -12.76
N ASP A 506 7.61 -26.20 -12.76
CA ASP A 506 6.31 -26.34 -12.10
C ASP A 506 6.35 -26.16 -10.58
N HIS A 507 7.50 -26.45 -9.96
CA HIS A 507 7.77 -26.22 -8.54
C HIS A 507 8.37 -24.83 -8.25
N VAL A 508 8.79 -24.10 -9.28
CA VAL A 508 9.34 -22.75 -9.16
C VAL A 508 8.21 -21.74 -9.41
N ASN A 509 8.01 -20.87 -8.43
CA ASN A 509 7.04 -19.79 -8.43
C ASN A 509 7.71 -18.46 -8.01
N PRO A 510 7.03 -17.30 -8.18
CA PRO A 510 7.57 -16.00 -7.80
C PRO A 510 8.14 -15.94 -6.37
N ALA A 511 7.44 -16.49 -5.36
CA ALA A 511 7.97 -16.53 -4.00
C ALA A 511 9.24 -17.38 -3.89
N SER A 512 9.28 -18.59 -4.44
CA SER A 512 10.47 -19.46 -4.37
C SER A 512 11.70 -18.83 -5.04
N MET A 513 11.50 -18.14 -6.16
CA MET A 513 12.58 -17.41 -6.82
C MET A 513 13.06 -16.28 -5.92
N LYS A 514 12.14 -15.45 -5.42
CA LYS A 514 12.46 -14.36 -4.49
C LYS A 514 13.19 -14.86 -3.24
N GLN A 515 12.72 -15.96 -2.63
CA GLN A 515 13.36 -16.63 -1.50
C GLN A 515 14.79 -17.05 -1.82
N SER A 516 15.03 -17.67 -2.98
CA SER A 516 16.38 -18.10 -3.39
C SER A 516 17.34 -16.92 -3.62
N LEU A 517 16.82 -15.78 -4.07
CA LEU A 517 17.62 -14.56 -4.27
C LEU A 517 17.98 -13.91 -2.94
N ILE A 518 17.02 -13.71 -2.05
CA ILE A 518 17.26 -13.05 -0.75
C ILE A 518 18.12 -13.92 0.18
N GLU A 519 17.89 -15.25 0.23
CA GLU A 519 18.71 -16.17 1.04
C GLU A 519 20.11 -16.35 0.44
N GLY A 520 20.24 -16.22 -0.88
CA GLY A 520 21.52 -16.31 -1.57
C GLY A 520 22.35 -15.03 -1.47
N ALA A 521 21.72 -13.88 -1.20
CA ALA A 521 22.35 -12.57 -1.23
C ALA A 521 23.52 -12.43 -0.25
N GLN A 522 24.46 -11.55 -0.60
CA GLN A 522 25.62 -11.23 0.21
C GLN A 522 25.44 -9.87 0.87
N ARG A 523 25.24 -9.86 2.19
CA ARG A 523 25.20 -8.63 2.99
C ARG A 523 26.49 -7.81 2.83
N LEU A 524 26.32 -6.53 2.54
CA LEU A 524 27.32 -5.47 2.56
C LEU A 524 27.45 -4.96 3.99
N GLN A 525 28.67 -4.78 4.50
CA GLN A 525 28.88 -4.53 5.93
C GLN A 525 28.54 -3.09 6.36
N GLU A 526 28.71 -2.11 5.46
CA GLU A 526 28.57 -0.68 5.79
C GLU A 526 27.17 -0.11 5.52
N ASN A 527 26.19 -0.96 5.19
CA ASN A 527 24.84 -0.53 4.85
C ASN A 527 23.80 -1.19 5.75
N ASN A 528 22.73 -0.46 6.07
CA ASN A 528 21.58 -1.02 6.79
C ASN A 528 20.60 -1.70 5.82
N MET A 529 19.68 -2.49 6.36
CA MET A 529 18.73 -3.28 5.58
C MET A 529 17.84 -2.43 4.64
N PHE A 530 17.48 -1.21 5.02
CA PHE A 530 16.64 -0.34 4.18
C PHE A 530 17.40 0.31 3.01
N GLU A 531 18.73 0.22 2.98
CA GLU A 531 19.54 0.64 1.82
C GLU A 531 19.85 -0.52 0.88
N GLN A 532 20.11 -1.72 1.43
CA GLN A 532 20.63 -2.86 0.66
C GLN A 532 19.67 -4.05 0.52
N GLY A 533 18.54 -4.05 1.22
CA GLY A 533 17.71 -5.24 1.38
C GLY A 533 18.49 -6.35 2.07
N HIS A 534 18.45 -7.55 1.48
CA HIS A 534 19.24 -8.71 1.91
C HIS A 534 20.69 -8.69 1.38
N GLY A 535 21.06 -7.67 0.61
CA GLY A 535 22.41 -7.43 0.12
C GLY A 535 22.59 -7.69 -1.38
N LYS A 536 23.85 -7.83 -1.77
CA LYS A 536 24.30 -7.99 -3.17
C LYS A 536 23.86 -9.33 -3.75
N LEU A 537 23.31 -9.31 -4.96
CA LEU A 537 22.95 -10.51 -5.73
C LEU A 537 24.12 -11.51 -5.82
N ASN A 538 23.86 -12.79 -5.50
CA ASN A 538 24.80 -13.88 -5.67
C ASN A 538 24.16 -15.04 -6.46
N ILE A 539 24.41 -15.07 -7.77
CA ILE A 539 23.77 -16.00 -8.69
C ILE A 539 24.08 -17.46 -8.36
N LEU A 540 25.32 -17.78 -7.99
CA LEU A 540 25.72 -19.17 -7.69
C LEU A 540 25.05 -19.71 -6.42
N LYS A 541 24.99 -18.91 -5.35
CA LYS A 541 24.28 -19.29 -4.12
C LYS A 541 22.78 -19.46 -4.39
N SER A 542 22.17 -18.54 -5.13
CA SER A 542 20.75 -18.65 -5.51
C SER A 542 20.48 -19.89 -6.36
N MET A 543 21.34 -20.20 -7.34
CA MET A 543 21.22 -21.43 -8.15
C MET A 543 21.31 -22.68 -7.28
N LYS A 544 22.24 -22.73 -6.33
CA LYS A 544 22.38 -23.84 -5.39
C LYS A 544 21.09 -24.04 -4.58
N ILE A 545 20.56 -22.96 -3.99
CA ILE A 545 19.31 -23.00 -3.21
C ILE A 545 18.16 -23.48 -4.10
N LEU A 546 18.01 -22.90 -5.30
CA LEU A 546 16.95 -23.22 -6.24
C LEU A 546 17.03 -24.68 -6.72
N SER A 547 18.25 -25.20 -6.95
CA SER A 547 18.51 -26.59 -7.37
C SER A 547 18.15 -27.63 -6.31
N THR A 548 18.03 -27.26 -5.04
CA THR A 548 17.57 -28.15 -3.96
C THR A 548 16.32 -27.63 -3.28
N TYR A 549 15.63 -26.67 -3.89
CA TYR A 549 14.54 -25.95 -3.24
C TYR A 549 13.38 -26.90 -2.92
N LYS A 550 12.90 -26.80 -1.68
CA LYS A 550 11.68 -27.44 -1.23
C LYS A 550 10.67 -26.34 -0.90
N PRO A 551 9.40 -26.46 -1.33
CA PRO A 551 8.38 -25.46 -1.03
C PRO A 551 8.32 -25.16 0.46
N LYS A 552 8.54 -23.89 0.83
CA LYS A 552 8.63 -23.44 2.22
C LYS A 552 8.11 -22.02 2.42
N VAL A 553 7.86 -21.70 3.67
CA VAL A 553 7.57 -20.33 4.13
C VAL A 553 8.87 -19.72 4.62
N THR A 554 9.07 -18.43 4.37
CA THR A 554 10.17 -17.64 4.94
C THR A 554 9.67 -16.25 5.31
N LEU A 555 10.50 -15.50 6.03
CA LEU A 555 10.20 -14.15 6.50
C LEU A 555 11.24 -13.16 5.97
N SER A 556 10.81 -11.94 5.66
CA SER A 556 11.67 -10.83 5.25
C SER A 556 11.34 -9.57 6.06
N PRO A 557 12.21 -9.12 6.98
CA PRO A 557 13.48 -9.76 7.38
C PRO A 557 13.25 -11.12 8.07
N ALA A 558 14.30 -11.95 8.16
CA ALA A 558 14.22 -13.29 8.76
C ALA A 558 14.28 -13.29 10.30
N TYR A 559 14.77 -12.21 10.90
CA TYR A 559 14.90 -11.99 12.33
C TYR A 559 14.90 -10.49 12.62
N LEU A 560 14.86 -10.12 13.89
CA LEU A 560 15.01 -8.75 14.36
C LEU A 560 15.99 -8.69 15.53
N ASP A 561 17.10 -7.96 15.36
CA ASP A 561 18.11 -7.77 16.40
C ASP A 561 18.41 -6.27 16.59
N PHE A 562 18.00 -5.73 17.73
CA PHE A 562 18.21 -4.33 18.10
C PHE A 562 19.67 -4.03 18.48
N THR A 563 20.56 -5.02 18.45
CA THR A 563 21.98 -4.87 18.79
C THR A 563 22.91 -4.82 17.56
N GLU A 564 22.37 -4.93 16.35
CA GLU A 564 23.14 -4.88 15.10
C GLU A 564 22.81 -3.66 14.23
N ASP A 565 23.79 -2.80 13.93
CA ASP A 565 23.58 -1.57 13.13
C ASP A 565 22.83 -1.75 11.79
N TYR A 566 22.86 -2.97 11.22
CA TYR A 566 22.08 -3.32 10.03
C TYR A 566 20.57 -3.15 10.20
N MET A 567 20.03 -3.26 11.41
CA MET A 567 18.60 -3.17 11.72
C MET A 567 18.15 -1.73 12.05
N TRP A 568 18.88 -0.70 11.62
CA TRP A 568 18.42 0.68 11.71
C TRP A 568 16.97 0.82 11.18
N PRO A 569 16.06 1.59 11.82
CA PRO A 569 16.29 2.46 12.97
C PRO A 569 16.22 1.76 14.33
N TYR A 570 15.80 0.50 14.38
CA TYR A 570 15.51 -0.24 15.62
C TYR A 570 16.68 -0.31 16.59
N THR A 571 17.91 -0.21 16.10
CA THR A 571 19.14 -0.30 16.90
C THR A 571 19.53 0.99 17.60
N THR A 572 19.02 2.13 17.14
CA THR A 572 19.44 3.45 17.63
C THR A 572 18.80 3.83 18.95
N GLN A 573 17.78 3.09 19.39
CA GLN A 573 17.06 3.33 20.63
C GLN A 573 16.69 2.03 21.33
N SER A 574 17.13 1.88 22.57
CA SER A 574 16.73 0.77 23.44
C SER A 574 15.32 0.96 23.98
N LEU A 575 14.62 -0.15 24.22
CA LEU A 575 13.26 -0.12 24.77
C LEU A 575 13.29 -0.05 26.29
N TYR A 576 12.20 0.44 26.88
CA TYR A 576 12.05 0.54 28.32
C TYR A 576 10.59 0.43 28.72
N HIS A 577 10.33 0.12 29.98
CA HIS A 577 8.95 0.03 30.46
C HIS A 577 8.24 1.38 30.32
N THR A 578 7.00 1.36 29.81
CA THR A 578 6.15 2.50 29.42
C THR A 578 6.45 3.18 28.08
N SER A 579 7.49 2.78 27.33
CA SER A 579 7.64 3.27 25.95
C SER A 579 6.49 2.75 25.08
N ALA A 580 6.08 3.53 24.09
CA ALA A 580 5.24 3.11 22.99
C ALA A 580 5.84 1.85 22.33
N PRO A 581 5.01 0.86 21.98
CA PRO A 581 5.50 -0.33 21.31
C PRO A 581 6.13 0.02 19.96
N VAL A 582 7.30 -0.55 19.68
CA VAL A 582 7.89 -0.50 18.33
C VAL A 582 7.16 -1.50 17.45
N ILE A 583 6.84 -1.11 16.22
CA ILE A 583 6.15 -1.96 15.25
C ILE A 583 7.11 -2.30 14.12
N ALA A 584 7.46 -3.58 14.00
CA ALA A 584 8.30 -4.07 12.90
C ALA A 584 7.43 -4.84 11.89
N ASN A 585 7.39 -4.36 10.65
CA ASN A 585 6.63 -4.98 9.57
C ASN A 585 7.48 -6.03 8.84
N VAL A 586 6.99 -7.26 8.83
CA VAL A 586 7.65 -8.45 8.27
C VAL A 586 6.80 -8.98 7.11
N THR A 587 7.44 -9.19 5.96
CA THR A 587 6.80 -9.85 4.81
C THR A 587 6.88 -11.36 5.00
N ILE A 588 5.74 -12.04 4.93
CA ILE A 588 5.64 -13.50 4.91
C ILE A 588 5.71 -13.92 3.45
N LEU A 589 6.71 -14.71 3.07
CA LEU A 589 6.84 -15.27 1.72
C LEU A 589 6.41 -16.75 1.74
N ASN A 590 5.43 -17.08 0.92
CA ASN A 590 4.85 -18.40 0.81
C ASN A 590 5.23 -19.06 -0.51
N GLY A 591 6.30 -19.85 -0.50
CA GLY A 591 6.72 -20.62 -1.66
C GLY A 591 5.99 -21.96 -1.81
N MET A 592 4.99 -22.28 -0.97
CA MET A 592 4.27 -23.56 -0.98
C MET A 592 3.12 -23.61 -1.98
N GLY A 593 2.48 -22.48 -2.28
CA GLY A 593 1.37 -22.35 -3.22
C GLY A 593 0.92 -20.91 -3.41
N VAL A 594 0.08 -20.66 -4.42
CA VAL A 594 -0.44 -19.31 -4.78
C VAL A 594 -1.39 -18.76 -3.71
N ILE A 595 -1.79 -19.57 -2.73
CA ILE A 595 -2.67 -19.18 -1.64
C ILE A 595 -2.07 -19.82 -0.40
N GLY A 596 -1.95 -19.05 0.68
CA GLY A 596 -1.57 -19.55 1.99
C GLY A 596 -2.48 -19.01 3.06
N ARG A 597 -2.81 -19.79 4.08
CA ARG A 597 -3.57 -19.34 5.24
C ARG A 597 -2.75 -19.52 6.50
N VAL A 598 -2.73 -18.50 7.35
CA VAL A 598 -2.20 -18.61 8.70
C VAL A 598 -3.24 -19.36 9.55
N ILE A 599 -2.98 -20.63 9.88
CA ILE A 599 -3.97 -21.52 10.52
C ILE A 599 -4.08 -21.34 12.03
N ASN A 600 -3.01 -20.85 12.67
CA ASN A 600 -2.96 -20.56 14.10
C ASN A 600 -2.47 -19.13 14.29
N ARG A 601 -2.97 -18.45 15.32
CA ARG A 601 -2.41 -17.15 15.71
C ARG A 601 -0.92 -17.30 16.01
N PRO A 602 -0.05 -16.42 15.48
CA PRO A 602 1.37 -16.45 15.80
C PRO A 602 1.60 -16.39 17.30
N THR A 603 2.52 -17.22 17.80
CA THR A 603 2.75 -17.38 19.24
C THR A 603 4.13 -16.87 19.63
N TRP A 604 4.17 -16.00 20.64
CA TRP A 604 5.42 -15.55 21.26
C TRP A 604 5.97 -16.62 22.23
N HIS A 605 7.24 -16.94 22.09
CA HIS A 605 7.98 -17.88 22.93
C HIS A 605 9.17 -17.16 23.57
N PRO A 606 9.02 -16.64 24.80
CA PRO A 606 10.11 -15.99 25.51
C PRO A 606 11.18 -17.01 25.95
N TYR A 607 12.45 -16.69 25.76
CA TYR A 607 13.55 -17.48 26.30
C TYR A 607 13.81 -17.09 27.75
N THR A 608 13.37 -17.92 28.70
CA THR A 608 13.47 -17.62 30.15
C THR A 608 14.91 -17.44 30.63
N ASN A 609 15.86 -18.17 30.01
CA ASN A 609 17.29 -18.06 30.33
C ASN A 609 17.95 -16.81 29.72
N GLU A 610 17.26 -16.13 28.80
CA GLU A 610 17.73 -14.94 28.08
C GLU A 610 16.77 -13.76 28.26
N ASN A 611 16.10 -13.71 29.42
CA ASN A 611 15.24 -12.59 29.84
C ASN A 611 14.04 -12.31 28.92
N GLY A 612 13.64 -13.23 28.05
CA GLY A 612 12.53 -13.03 27.12
C GLY A 612 11.20 -12.69 27.78
N GLN A 613 11.03 -13.11 29.03
CA GLN A 613 9.86 -12.80 29.85
C GLN A 613 9.70 -11.32 30.18
N MET A 614 10.71 -10.47 29.90
CA MET A 614 10.63 -9.01 30.08
C MET A 614 9.90 -8.32 28.91
N LEU A 615 9.74 -9.01 27.78
CA LEU A 615 9.11 -8.46 26.59
C LEU A 615 7.61 -8.76 26.58
N ASN A 616 6.84 -7.77 26.15
CA ASN A 616 5.45 -7.93 25.77
C ASN A 616 5.37 -7.87 24.24
N ILE A 617 5.10 -9.01 23.61
CA ILE A 617 5.03 -9.13 22.15
C ILE A 617 3.60 -9.42 21.74
N SER A 618 3.04 -8.56 20.90
CA SER A 618 1.77 -8.79 20.20
C SER A 618 2.00 -8.81 18.70
N VAL A 619 1.17 -9.57 17.99
CA VAL A 619 1.33 -9.77 16.55
C VAL A 619 0.00 -9.56 15.85
N THR A 620 -0.02 -8.67 14.87
CA THR A 620 -1.08 -8.58 13.86
C THR A 620 -0.55 -9.13 12.54
N PHE A 621 -1.41 -9.71 11.72
CA PHE A 621 -0.98 -10.42 10.52
C PHE A 621 -2.12 -10.54 9.51
N SER A 622 -1.78 -10.77 8.24
CA SER A 622 -2.72 -11.17 7.21
C SER A 622 -3.10 -12.65 7.39
N GLU A 623 -4.38 -12.95 7.62
CA GLU A 623 -4.86 -14.33 7.71
C GLU A 623 -4.67 -15.10 6.39
N GLN A 624 -4.83 -14.39 5.27
CA GLN A 624 -4.70 -14.89 3.92
C GLN A 624 -3.46 -14.28 3.27
N LEU A 625 -2.61 -15.15 2.71
CA LEU A 625 -1.47 -14.80 1.87
C LEU A 625 -1.91 -14.96 0.41
N TRP A 626 -1.83 -13.88 -0.35
CA TRP A 626 -2.24 -13.84 -1.75
C TRP A 626 -1.45 -12.78 -2.53
N PRO A 627 -0.91 -13.12 -3.72
CA PRO A 627 -0.76 -14.48 -4.22
C PRO A 627 0.33 -15.24 -3.45
N TRP A 628 1.55 -14.73 -3.38
CA TRP A 628 2.64 -15.50 -2.75
C TRP A 628 3.13 -14.89 -1.46
N ALA A 629 2.59 -13.74 -1.07
CA ALA A 629 3.02 -13.04 0.12
C ALA A 629 1.86 -12.57 0.99
N GLY A 630 2.19 -12.23 2.22
CA GLY A 630 1.37 -11.44 3.12
C GLY A 630 2.26 -10.77 4.15
N TRP A 631 1.67 -10.31 5.25
CA TRP A 631 2.37 -9.48 6.22
C TRP A 631 2.12 -9.93 7.64
N MET A 632 3.09 -9.63 8.50
CA MET A 632 3.03 -9.75 9.95
C MET A 632 3.63 -8.47 10.54
N ALA A 633 2.91 -7.79 11.41
CA ALA A 633 3.44 -6.66 12.17
C ALA A 633 3.63 -7.10 13.62
N VAL A 634 4.89 -7.06 14.06
CA VAL A 634 5.29 -7.45 15.41
C VAL A 634 5.40 -6.19 16.26
N GLN A 635 4.55 -6.08 17.26
CA GLN A 635 4.53 -5.00 18.23
C GLN A 635 5.36 -5.42 19.45
N ILE A 636 6.35 -4.62 19.79
CA ILE A 636 7.39 -4.95 20.76
C ILE A 636 7.37 -3.90 21.87
N GLY A 637 6.98 -4.32 23.08
CA GLY A 637 7.02 -3.49 24.27
C GLY A 637 7.76 -4.18 25.42
N VAL A 638 7.98 -3.43 26.50
CA VAL A 638 8.60 -3.94 27.74
C VAL A 638 7.56 -3.98 28.84
N ASN A 639 7.36 -5.14 29.44
CA ASN A 639 6.40 -5.29 30.54
C ASN A 639 6.96 -4.76 31.88
N GLU A 640 6.14 -4.80 32.94
CA GLU A 640 6.48 -4.24 34.24
C GLU A 640 7.75 -4.87 34.86
N ALA A 641 8.01 -6.16 34.62
CA ALA A 641 9.21 -6.83 35.13
C ALA A 641 10.50 -6.23 34.55
N GLY A 642 10.43 -5.68 33.33
CA GLY A 642 11.56 -5.01 32.67
C GLY A 642 11.82 -3.57 33.17
N GLN A 643 11.01 -3.01 34.08
CA GLN A 643 11.10 -1.60 34.47
C GLN A 643 12.47 -1.17 35.02
N LYS A 644 13.12 -2.06 35.80
CA LYS A 644 14.45 -1.82 36.40
C LYS A 644 15.54 -2.66 35.75
N PHE A 645 15.21 -3.39 34.69
CA PHE A 645 16.14 -4.27 34.01
C PHE A 645 17.02 -3.50 33.03
N GLU A 646 18.27 -3.91 32.91
CA GLU A 646 19.22 -3.41 31.93
C GLU A 646 19.91 -4.61 31.29
N GLY A 647 19.83 -4.71 29.96
CA GLY A 647 20.46 -5.78 29.20
C GLY A 647 19.59 -6.28 28.05
N VAL A 648 19.99 -7.42 27.50
CA VAL A 648 19.35 -8.01 26.32
C VAL A 648 18.28 -9.02 26.71
N ALA A 649 17.12 -8.93 26.05
CA ALA A 649 16.02 -9.87 26.15
C ALA A 649 15.75 -10.54 24.79
N GLN A 650 15.48 -11.86 24.80
CA GLN A 650 15.34 -12.65 23.58
C GLN A 650 14.16 -13.63 23.60
N GLY A 651 13.68 -13.96 22.41
CA GLY A 651 12.71 -15.03 22.19
C GLY A 651 12.39 -15.14 20.70
N HIS A 652 11.30 -15.82 20.37
CA HIS A 652 10.86 -15.90 18.98
C HIS A 652 9.33 -15.96 18.85
N VAL A 653 8.84 -15.53 17.70
CA VAL A 653 7.45 -15.75 17.28
C VAL A 653 7.39 -16.95 16.34
N THR A 654 6.49 -17.89 16.60
CA THR A 654 6.22 -19.02 15.68
C THR A 654 4.99 -18.72 14.84
N LEU A 655 5.07 -18.98 13.54
CA LEU A 655 3.99 -18.83 12.57
C LEU A 655 3.86 -20.12 11.76
N THR A 656 2.65 -20.63 11.61
CA THR A 656 2.35 -21.75 10.70
C THR A 656 1.42 -21.31 9.57
N VAL A 657 1.88 -21.48 8.34
CA VAL A 657 1.10 -21.27 7.13
C VAL A 657 0.73 -22.63 6.55
N GLN A 658 -0.49 -22.74 6.06
CA GLN A 658 -0.98 -23.86 5.28
C GLN A 658 -1.29 -23.40 3.86
N SER A 659 -0.84 -24.17 2.87
CA SER A 659 -1.21 -24.00 1.47
C SER A 659 -1.95 -25.23 0.96
N PRO A 660 -2.79 -25.07 -0.08
CA PRO A 660 -3.37 -26.21 -0.80
C PRO A 660 -2.30 -27.19 -1.28
N ALA A 661 -2.71 -28.43 -1.51
CA ALA A 661 -1.85 -29.47 -2.04
C ALA A 661 -1.25 -29.03 -3.40
N GLY A 662 0.02 -29.38 -3.63
CA GLY A 662 0.65 -29.13 -4.91
C GLY A 662 0.18 -30.09 -6.01
N PRO A 663 0.65 -29.90 -7.26
CA PRO A 663 0.40 -30.87 -8.32
C PRO A 663 0.88 -32.28 -7.93
N GLY A 664 -0.02 -33.26 -7.98
CA GLY A 664 0.29 -34.65 -7.61
C GLY A 664 0.24 -34.96 -6.12
N GLU A 665 -0.15 -34.01 -5.28
CA GLU A 665 -0.34 -34.19 -3.84
C GLU A 665 -1.83 -34.13 -3.48
N ASN A 666 -2.24 -34.90 -2.47
CA ASN A 666 -3.62 -34.89 -1.94
C ASN A 666 -3.73 -34.15 -0.61
N GLU A 667 -2.61 -33.96 0.09
CA GLU A 667 -2.58 -33.35 1.41
C GLU A 667 -2.11 -31.88 1.33
N PRO A 668 -2.66 -30.99 2.17
CA PRO A 668 -2.20 -29.61 2.23
C PRO A 668 -0.75 -29.51 2.72
N ARG A 669 -0.03 -28.52 2.22
CA ARG A 669 1.36 -28.24 2.61
C ARG A 669 1.38 -27.32 3.82
N ASN A 670 2.02 -27.74 4.90
CA ASN A 670 2.19 -26.92 6.10
C ASN A 670 3.66 -26.48 6.24
N GLY A 671 3.87 -25.18 6.48
CA GLY A 671 5.18 -24.60 6.74
C GLY A 671 5.15 -23.82 8.05
N THR A 672 6.01 -24.21 9.00
CA THR A 672 6.19 -23.48 10.25
C THR A 672 7.53 -22.76 10.24
N VAL A 673 7.52 -21.48 10.58
CA VAL A 673 8.70 -20.62 10.68
C VAL A 673 8.80 -20.00 12.07
N SER A 674 10.04 -19.80 12.52
CA SER A 674 10.36 -19.09 13.75
C SER A 674 11.00 -17.76 13.39
N PHE A 675 10.56 -16.69 14.02
CA PHE A 675 11.05 -15.32 13.87
C PHE A 675 11.77 -14.88 15.15
N PRO A 676 13.10 -14.98 15.21
CA PRO A 676 13.87 -14.57 16.39
C PRO A 676 13.81 -13.06 16.60
N ILE A 677 13.65 -12.66 17.86
CA ILE A 677 13.62 -11.26 18.30
C ILE A 677 14.60 -11.09 19.45
N LYS A 678 15.49 -10.10 19.30
CA LYS A 678 16.48 -9.72 20.31
C LYS A 678 16.44 -8.21 20.52
N VAL A 679 16.22 -7.78 21.76
CA VAL A 679 15.93 -6.40 22.12
C VAL A 679 16.85 -5.96 23.25
N ASN A 680 17.42 -4.75 23.13
CA ASN A 680 18.12 -4.11 24.24
C ASN A 680 17.11 -3.35 25.11
N ILE A 681 17.08 -3.67 26.40
CA ILE A 681 16.21 -3.03 27.40
C ILE A 681 17.06 -2.19 28.34
N ILE A 682 16.57 -1.00 28.68
CA ILE A 682 17.15 -0.12 29.68
C ILE A 682 16.11 0.27 30.74
N PRO A 683 16.55 0.75 31.93
CA PRO A 683 15.66 1.38 32.87
C PRO A 683 14.99 2.62 32.25
N GLN A 684 13.76 2.89 32.69
CA GLN A 684 12.95 4.00 32.18
C GLN A 684 13.73 5.34 32.24
N PRO A 685 13.97 6.00 31.10
CA PRO A 685 14.66 7.29 31.08
C PRO A 685 13.89 8.37 31.83
N PRO A 686 14.57 9.43 32.30
CA PRO A 686 13.91 10.58 32.89
C PRO A 686 12.83 11.15 31.97
N ARG A 687 11.67 11.52 32.52
CA ARG A 687 10.52 12.08 31.77
C ARG A 687 10.93 13.20 30.81
N HIS A 688 11.78 14.11 31.26
CA HIS A 688 12.22 15.24 30.43
C HIS A 688 13.06 14.82 29.21
N LYS A 689 13.60 13.59 29.15
CA LYS A 689 14.32 13.10 27.96
C LYS A 689 13.43 12.38 26.95
N ARG A 690 12.13 12.25 27.22
CA ARG A 690 11.19 11.46 26.42
C ARG A 690 10.29 12.37 25.60
N ILE A 691 10.41 12.26 24.28
CA ILE A 691 9.70 13.04 23.28
C ILE A 691 8.73 12.10 22.55
N LEU A 692 7.49 12.53 22.42
CA LEU A 692 6.49 11.87 21.60
C LEU A 692 6.32 12.66 20.31
N TRP A 693 6.56 12.03 19.16
CA TRP A 693 6.33 12.57 17.83
C TRP A 693 4.93 12.18 17.36
N ASP A 694 4.15 13.15 16.90
CA ASP A 694 2.84 12.90 16.32
C ASP A 694 2.93 12.50 14.85
N GLN A 695 2.75 11.21 14.55
CA GLN A 695 2.67 10.71 13.17
C GLN A 695 1.23 10.49 12.71
N TYR A 696 0.30 10.39 13.66
CA TYR A 696 -1.08 9.99 13.39
C TYR A 696 -1.82 11.05 12.56
N HIS A 697 -1.47 12.32 12.76
CA HIS A 697 -2.05 13.44 12.05
C HIS A 697 -1.24 13.88 10.81
N SER A 698 -0.24 13.08 10.41
CA SER A 698 0.47 13.28 9.16
C SER A 698 -0.19 12.50 8.02
N LEU A 699 -0.41 13.13 6.87
CA LEU A 699 -1.06 12.48 5.74
C LEU A 699 -0.16 11.44 5.07
N ARG A 700 -0.75 10.27 4.78
CA ARG A 700 -0.10 9.23 3.98
C ARG A 700 -0.32 9.49 2.50
N TYR A 701 0.76 9.64 1.74
CA TYR A 701 0.71 9.84 0.30
C TYR A 701 0.32 8.59 -0.51
N PRO A 702 -0.45 8.74 -1.62
CA PRO A 702 -1.29 9.88 -1.99
C PRO A 702 -2.75 9.68 -1.50
N PRO A 703 -3.36 10.69 -0.85
CA PRO A 703 -4.81 10.83 -0.80
C PRO A 703 -5.31 12.04 -1.62
N GLY A 704 -4.41 12.88 -2.17
CA GLY A 704 -4.70 14.07 -2.95
C GLY A 704 -3.46 14.94 -3.20
N TYR A 705 -3.62 16.20 -3.64
CA TYR A 705 -2.50 17.11 -3.92
C TYR A 705 -2.09 17.82 -2.63
N LEU A 706 -0.95 17.43 -2.06
CA LEU A 706 -0.27 18.22 -1.04
C LEU A 706 0.94 18.93 -1.67
N PRO A 707 0.97 20.26 -1.63
CA PRO A 707 2.04 21.05 -2.18
C PRO A 707 3.28 20.97 -1.28
N ARG A 708 4.46 21.21 -1.86
CA ARG A 708 5.70 21.39 -1.07
C ARG A 708 5.56 22.47 -0.01
N ASP A 709 6.20 22.24 1.13
CA ASP A 709 6.33 23.23 2.21
C ASP A 709 7.08 24.47 1.73
N ASN A 710 8.14 24.27 0.95
CA ASN A 710 8.88 25.35 0.34
C ASN A 710 8.34 25.73 -1.05
N LEU A 711 7.49 26.76 -1.08
CA LEU A 711 6.87 27.31 -2.31
C LEU A 711 7.86 27.86 -3.37
N LYS A 712 9.17 27.94 -3.07
CA LYS A 712 10.19 28.25 -4.10
C LYS A 712 10.50 27.08 -5.02
N ILE A 713 10.22 25.86 -4.57
CA ILE A 713 10.49 24.64 -5.34
C ILE A 713 9.37 24.45 -6.36
N LYS A 714 9.70 24.66 -7.64
CA LYS A 714 8.73 24.60 -8.75
C LYS A 714 8.86 23.37 -9.64
N SER A 715 9.95 22.62 -9.52
CA SER A 715 10.26 21.49 -10.40
C SER A 715 9.47 20.23 -10.07
N ASP A 716 9.01 20.11 -8.81
CA ASP A 716 8.25 18.98 -8.29
C ASP A 716 7.28 19.53 -7.24
N PRO A 717 6.03 19.83 -7.64
CA PRO A 717 5.09 20.55 -6.79
C PRO A 717 4.53 19.69 -5.65
N LEU A 718 4.69 18.37 -5.72
CA LEU A 718 4.10 17.44 -4.76
C LEU A 718 5.08 17.11 -3.65
N ASP A 719 4.62 17.15 -2.40
CA ASP A 719 5.31 16.38 -1.36
C ASP A 719 4.86 14.93 -1.43
N TRP A 720 5.80 14.00 -1.36
CA TRP A 720 5.54 12.55 -1.48
C TRP A 720 6.12 11.78 -0.29
N ARG A 721 6.65 12.48 0.72
CA ARG A 721 7.61 11.89 1.68
C ARG A 721 7.03 11.49 3.04
N ALA A 722 5.72 11.68 3.19
CA ALA A 722 4.88 11.14 4.29
C ALA A 722 5.31 11.57 5.70
N ASP A 723 6.07 12.66 5.79
CA ASP A 723 6.45 13.39 7.00
C ASP A 723 6.69 12.49 8.20
N HIS A 724 7.65 11.57 8.00
CA HIS A 724 7.98 10.55 8.97
C HIS A 724 9.38 10.73 9.53
N ILE A 725 9.50 10.48 10.84
CA ILE A 725 10.73 10.71 11.59
C ILE A 725 11.96 9.96 11.06
N HIS A 726 11.74 8.83 10.37
CA HIS A 726 12.79 8.02 9.76
C HIS A 726 12.93 8.22 8.24
N THR A 727 12.15 9.09 7.61
CA THR A 727 12.24 9.41 6.17
C THR A 727 12.91 10.77 5.98
N ASN A 728 12.12 11.81 5.79
CA ASN A 728 12.54 13.18 5.52
C ASN A 728 13.01 13.91 6.80
N PHE A 729 12.58 13.46 7.98
CA PHE A 729 13.07 13.98 9.28
C PHE A 729 14.19 13.16 9.94
N LYS A 730 14.85 12.26 9.19
CA LYS A 730 15.90 11.36 9.72
C LYS A 730 17.08 12.11 10.36
N ASP A 731 17.50 13.24 9.81
CA ASP A 731 18.63 13.99 10.35
C ASP A 731 18.27 14.67 11.68
N MET A 732 17.04 15.17 11.82
CA MET A 732 16.49 15.65 13.09
C MET A 732 16.43 14.53 14.13
N TYR A 733 15.92 13.35 13.75
CA TYR A 733 15.90 12.17 14.62
C TYR A 733 17.30 11.83 15.13
N THR A 734 18.27 11.77 14.21
CA THR A 734 19.66 11.43 14.54
C THR A 734 20.27 12.47 15.49
N HIS A 735 19.99 13.76 15.26
CA HIS A 735 20.40 14.84 16.17
C HIS A 735 19.82 14.65 17.58
N LEU A 736 18.51 14.41 17.70
CA LEU A 736 17.85 14.20 19.00
C LEU A 736 18.41 12.97 19.74
N ARG A 737 18.64 11.88 19.02
CA ARG A 737 19.25 10.66 19.58
C ARG A 737 20.68 10.93 20.09
N ASN A 738 21.48 11.68 19.32
CA ASN A 738 22.84 12.07 19.73
C ASN A 738 22.84 13.02 20.95
N ALA A 739 21.82 13.87 21.08
CA ALA A 739 21.60 14.70 22.27
C ALA A 739 21.08 13.90 23.50
N GLY A 740 20.77 12.61 23.33
CA GLY A 740 20.35 11.70 24.39
C GLY A 740 18.85 11.70 24.66
N TYR A 741 18.03 12.21 23.73
CA TYR A 741 16.56 12.17 23.80
C TYR A 741 16.02 10.88 23.24
N TYR A 742 15.01 10.31 23.89
CA TYR A 742 14.25 9.16 23.42
C TYR A 742 13.04 9.66 22.67
N VAL A 743 12.93 9.30 21.39
CA VAL A 743 11.85 9.75 20.52
C VAL A 743 10.99 8.57 20.15
N GLU A 744 9.69 8.72 20.37
CA GLU A 744 8.70 7.67 20.13
C GLU A 744 7.65 8.17 19.14
N VAL A 745 7.16 7.28 18.29
CA VAL A 745 6.22 7.60 17.21
C VAL A 745 4.81 7.27 17.66
N LEU A 746 3.95 8.29 17.72
CA LEU A 746 2.53 8.15 18.02
C LEU A 746 1.76 7.87 16.73
N GLY A 747 1.32 6.62 16.56
CA GLY A 747 0.47 6.19 15.44
C GLY A 747 -1.02 6.07 15.80
N ALA A 748 -1.48 6.78 16.83
CA ALA A 748 -2.83 6.70 17.37
C ALA A 748 -3.30 8.07 17.90
N PRO A 749 -4.61 8.31 18.07
CA PRO A 749 -5.10 9.59 18.58
C PRO A 749 -4.61 9.90 20.00
N TYR A 750 -4.65 11.17 20.40
CA TYR A 750 -4.11 11.64 21.69
C TYR A 750 -4.79 11.02 22.92
N THR A 751 -6.00 10.49 22.74
CA THR A 751 -6.74 9.74 23.76
C THR A 751 -6.09 8.42 24.13
N CYS A 752 -5.18 7.89 23.31
CA CYS A 752 -4.55 6.58 23.50
C CYS A 752 -3.23 6.60 24.30
N PHE A 753 -2.63 7.75 24.58
CA PHE A 753 -1.35 7.82 25.32
C PHE A 753 -1.47 8.49 26.70
N ASN A 754 -0.56 8.09 27.60
CA ASN A 754 -0.44 8.67 28.93
C ASN A 754 0.63 9.77 28.96
N ALA A 755 0.21 11.03 29.02
CA ALA A 755 1.09 12.19 29.04
C ALA A 755 2.04 12.26 30.23
N SER A 756 1.74 11.55 31.33
CA SER A 756 2.66 11.47 32.47
C SER A 756 3.97 10.75 32.12
N HIS A 757 4.04 10.02 31.00
CA HIS A 757 5.25 9.36 30.53
C HIS A 757 6.16 10.26 29.68
N TYR A 758 5.65 11.35 29.10
CA TYR A 758 6.42 12.15 28.14
C TYR A 758 6.65 13.55 28.68
N GLY A 759 7.84 14.10 28.43
CA GLY A 759 8.14 15.48 28.76
C GLY A 759 7.63 16.45 27.69
N THR A 760 7.66 16.03 26.43
CA THR A 760 7.26 16.88 25.29
C THR A 760 6.54 16.07 24.23
N LEU A 761 5.44 16.61 23.72
CA LEU A 761 4.78 16.22 22.49
C LEU A 761 5.25 17.17 21.37
N LEU A 762 5.71 16.61 20.26
CA LEU A 762 6.24 17.32 19.11
C LEU A 762 5.31 17.14 17.91
N LEU A 763 4.71 18.24 17.46
CA LEU A 763 3.86 18.33 16.28
C LEU A 763 4.67 19.05 15.20
N VAL A 764 4.86 18.40 14.06
CA VAL A 764 5.58 18.97 12.92
C VAL A 764 4.75 18.71 11.70
N ASP A 765 4.40 19.79 11.01
CA ASP A 765 3.64 19.78 9.76
C ASP A 765 2.42 18.83 9.73
N PRO A 766 1.44 19.00 10.65
CA PRO A 766 0.25 18.15 10.64
C PRO A 766 -0.74 18.60 9.56
N GLU A 767 -1.27 17.66 8.79
CA GLU A 767 -2.23 17.93 7.71
C GLU A 767 -3.67 17.45 8.01
N GLU A 768 -3.86 16.62 9.05
CA GLU A 768 -5.17 16.13 9.48
C GLU A 768 -5.86 16.99 10.55
N GLU A 769 -7.16 16.74 10.73
CA GLU A 769 -7.98 17.37 11.77
C GLU A 769 -7.89 16.65 13.12
N TYR A 770 -8.23 17.35 14.21
CA TYR A 770 -8.23 16.79 15.57
C TYR A 770 -9.65 16.57 16.07
N PHE A 771 -9.92 15.42 16.70
CA PHE A 771 -11.21 15.19 17.33
C PHE A 771 -11.38 16.04 18.59
N HIS A 772 -12.62 16.38 18.94
CA HIS A 772 -12.93 17.21 20.10
C HIS A 772 -12.37 16.62 21.41
N GLU A 773 -12.42 15.30 21.54
CA GLU A 773 -11.87 14.56 22.67
C GLU A 773 -10.35 14.71 22.79
N GLU A 774 -9.63 14.82 21.67
CA GLU A 774 -8.18 15.02 21.64
C GLU A 774 -7.80 16.43 22.08
N ILE A 775 -8.56 17.43 21.65
CA ILE A 775 -8.35 18.83 22.05
C ILE A 775 -8.52 18.96 23.57
N ILE A 776 -9.60 18.39 24.13
CA ILE A 776 -9.84 18.38 25.57
C ILE A 776 -8.72 17.61 26.30
N LYS A 777 -8.35 16.44 25.78
CA LYS A 777 -7.30 15.60 26.37
C LYS A 777 -5.97 16.32 26.42
N LEU A 778 -5.54 16.93 25.31
CA LEU A 778 -4.29 17.67 25.23
C LEU A 778 -4.27 18.86 26.19
N LYS A 779 -5.36 19.62 26.24
CA LYS A 779 -5.50 20.73 27.20
C LYS A 779 -5.28 20.26 28.64
N ASN A 780 -5.97 19.20 29.03
CA ASN A 780 -5.85 18.65 30.38
C ASN A 780 -4.45 18.11 30.65
N ASP A 781 -3.82 17.44 29.68
CA ASP A 781 -2.46 16.94 29.81
C ASP A 781 -1.44 18.08 29.99
N ILE A 782 -1.59 19.17 29.25
CA ILE A 782 -0.75 20.36 29.41
C ILE A 782 -0.95 20.97 30.80
N LEU A 783 -2.21 21.22 31.19
CA LEU A 783 -2.50 21.97 32.40
C LEU A 783 -2.32 21.17 33.69
N GLU A 784 -2.58 19.86 33.67
CA GLU A 784 -2.67 19.03 34.87
C GLU A 784 -1.56 17.98 34.97
N ARG A 785 -0.92 17.62 33.85
CA ARG A 785 0.14 16.59 33.80
C ARG A 785 1.49 17.14 33.37
N ASP A 786 1.64 18.45 33.29
CA ASP A 786 2.87 19.15 32.90
C ASP A 786 3.43 18.65 31.57
N LEU A 787 2.57 18.27 30.62
CA LEU A 787 2.99 17.95 29.26
C LEU A 787 3.33 19.26 28.54
N SER A 788 4.51 19.33 27.95
CA SER A 788 4.86 20.44 27.07
C SER A 788 4.61 20.07 25.61
N VAL A 789 4.29 21.06 24.79
CA VAL A 789 4.02 20.90 23.36
C VAL A 789 4.93 21.82 22.56
N ILE A 790 5.55 21.27 21.52
CA ILE A 790 6.29 22.04 20.51
C ILE A 790 5.56 21.85 19.18
N VAL A 791 5.24 22.96 18.52
CA VAL A 791 4.59 22.97 17.21
C VAL A 791 5.53 23.63 16.20
N PHE A 792 5.89 22.89 15.17
CA PHE A 792 6.43 23.42 13.92
C PHE A 792 5.32 23.35 12.89
N ALA A 793 4.77 24.50 12.52
CA ALA A 793 3.75 24.59 11.47
C ALA A 793 4.40 24.95 10.13
N ASP A 794 3.59 25.02 9.09
CA ASP A 794 3.97 25.54 7.79
C ASP A 794 2.93 26.53 7.26
N TRP A 795 3.09 26.96 6.01
CA TRP A 795 2.16 27.89 5.40
C TRP A 795 0.76 27.30 5.21
N TYR A 796 -0.20 28.20 5.23
CA TYR A 796 -1.56 27.96 4.78
C TYR A 796 -2.11 29.26 4.17
N ASN A 797 -2.59 29.20 2.93
CA ASN A 797 -3.27 30.35 2.32
C ASN A 797 -4.15 29.89 1.15
N THR A 798 -5.48 29.99 1.31
CA THR A 798 -6.45 29.49 0.32
C THR A 798 -6.38 30.17 -1.04
N THR A 799 -5.88 31.41 -1.10
CA THR A 799 -5.74 32.13 -2.37
C THR A 799 -4.47 31.70 -3.10
N VAL A 800 -3.36 31.50 -2.37
CA VAL A 800 -2.13 30.89 -2.91
C VAL A 800 -2.41 29.47 -3.40
N MET A 801 -3.11 28.64 -2.60
CA MET A 801 -3.50 27.28 -2.97
C MET A 801 -4.26 27.25 -4.31
N ARG A 802 -5.26 28.12 -4.48
CA ARG A 802 -6.00 28.24 -5.76
C ARG A 802 -5.14 28.70 -6.93
N LYS A 803 -4.03 29.40 -6.68
CA LYS A 803 -3.11 29.91 -7.71
C LYS A 803 -2.11 28.83 -8.16
N ILE A 804 -1.69 27.96 -7.25
CA ILE A 804 -0.71 26.88 -7.52
C ILE A 804 -1.33 25.56 -7.98
N LYS A 805 -2.64 25.57 -8.27
CA LYS A 805 -3.31 24.44 -8.94
C LYS A 805 -2.64 24.14 -10.28
N PHE A 806 -2.57 22.87 -10.63
CA PHE A 806 -2.08 22.45 -11.95
C PHE A 806 -3.14 21.63 -12.68
N TYR A 807 -3.07 21.68 -13.99
CA TYR A 807 -3.89 20.82 -14.84
C TYR A 807 -3.12 19.54 -15.09
N ASP A 808 -3.68 18.43 -14.63
CA ASP A 808 -3.12 17.12 -14.93
C ASP A 808 -3.66 16.67 -16.28
N GLU A 809 -2.75 16.63 -17.27
CA GLU A 809 -3.08 16.18 -18.63
C GLU A 809 -3.53 14.71 -18.66
N ASN A 810 -3.12 13.90 -17.68
CA ASN A 810 -3.43 12.47 -17.62
C ASN A 810 -4.88 12.23 -17.17
N THR A 811 -5.29 12.86 -16.06
CA THR A 811 -6.70 12.76 -15.57
C THR A 811 -7.63 13.75 -16.24
N ARG A 812 -7.08 14.73 -17.00
CA ARG A 812 -7.81 15.86 -17.59
C ARG A 812 -8.54 16.71 -16.55
N GLN A 813 -8.02 16.76 -15.33
CA GLN A 813 -8.62 17.46 -14.21
C GLN A 813 -7.66 18.51 -13.64
N TRP A 814 -8.24 19.55 -13.03
CA TRP A 814 -7.48 20.49 -12.22
C TRP A 814 -7.31 19.92 -10.83
N TRP A 815 -6.06 19.75 -10.41
CA TRP A 815 -5.74 19.38 -9.04
C TRP A 815 -5.54 20.65 -8.22
N MET A 816 -6.26 20.75 -7.10
CA MET A 816 -6.11 21.82 -6.13
C MET A 816 -5.49 21.27 -4.85
N PRO A 817 -4.62 22.04 -4.16
CA PRO A 817 -4.09 21.65 -2.88
C PRO A 817 -5.20 21.35 -1.86
N ASP A 818 -5.11 20.22 -1.15
CA ASP A 818 -6.06 19.87 -0.09
C ASP A 818 -5.81 20.67 1.19
N THR A 819 -4.54 20.93 1.50
CA THR A 819 -4.07 21.86 2.54
C THR A 819 -2.89 22.69 2.01
N GLY A 820 -2.37 23.62 2.81
CA GLY A 820 -1.07 24.26 2.56
C GLY A 820 0.08 23.26 2.78
N GLY A 821 1.20 23.71 3.35
CA GLY A 821 2.14 22.76 3.98
C GLY A 821 1.42 22.12 5.17
N ALA A 822 1.10 22.93 6.19
CA ALA A 822 0.34 22.46 7.36
C ALA A 822 -1.16 22.78 7.28
N ASN A 823 -1.96 22.00 7.99
CA ASN A 823 -3.37 22.30 8.29
C ASN A 823 -3.50 23.30 9.44
N VAL A 824 -3.12 24.55 9.16
CA VAL A 824 -3.19 25.67 10.11
C VAL A 824 -4.57 25.87 10.74
N PRO A 825 -5.71 25.72 10.03
CA PRO A 825 -7.03 25.76 10.66
C PRO A 825 -7.22 24.71 11.76
N ALA A 826 -6.78 23.46 11.55
CA ALA A 826 -6.86 22.42 12.58
C ALA A 826 -5.96 22.73 13.78
N LEU A 827 -4.74 23.23 13.54
CA LEU A 827 -3.84 23.70 14.61
C LEU A 827 -4.46 24.84 15.43
N ASN A 828 -5.17 25.76 14.78
CA ASN A 828 -5.87 26.85 15.45
C ASN A 828 -7.00 26.33 16.35
N GLU A 829 -7.72 25.28 15.93
CA GLU A 829 -8.72 24.66 16.79
C GLU A 829 -8.09 23.99 18.01
N LEU A 830 -7.00 23.25 17.81
CA LEU A 830 -6.24 22.57 18.86
C LEU A 830 -5.72 23.54 19.93
N LEU A 831 -5.23 24.71 19.51
CA LEU A 831 -4.55 25.68 20.37
C LEU A 831 -5.45 26.82 20.89
N ARG A 832 -6.73 26.83 20.47
CA ARG A 832 -7.70 27.90 20.78
C ARG A 832 -7.81 28.21 22.28
N ASP A 833 -7.84 27.18 23.11
CA ASP A 833 -8.04 27.30 24.56
C ASP A 833 -6.84 27.96 25.27
N PHE A 834 -5.72 28.11 24.57
CA PHE A 834 -4.54 28.82 25.04
C PHE A 834 -4.41 30.24 24.47
N ASP A 835 -5.43 30.72 23.74
CA ASP A 835 -5.47 32.03 23.08
C ASP A 835 -4.34 32.24 22.04
N ILE A 836 -4.05 31.18 21.30
CA ILE A 836 -3.03 31.14 20.25
C ILE A 836 -3.73 30.96 18.90
N ILE A 837 -3.37 31.79 17.92
CA ILE A 837 -3.87 31.72 16.54
C ILE A 837 -2.71 31.95 15.57
N LEU A 838 -2.51 31.01 14.66
CA LEU A 838 -1.68 31.10 13.46
C LEU A 838 -2.49 31.75 12.32
N GLY A 839 -1.83 32.61 11.56
CA GLY A 839 -2.40 33.34 10.43
C GLY A 839 -2.10 32.71 9.08
N ASP A 840 -2.70 33.27 8.03
CA ASP A 840 -2.58 32.83 6.64
C ASP A 840 -1.52 33.61 5.83
N LYS A 841 -0.73 34.46 6.49
CA LYS A 841 0.33 35.22 5.82
C LYS A 841 1.55 34.33 5.62
N VAL A 842 1.82 33.99 4.36
CA VAL A 842 2.98 33.20 3.94
C VAL A 842 4.21 34.09 3.85
N SER A 843 5.17 33.89 4.75
CA SER A 843 6.37 34.72 4.85
C SER A 843 7.63 33.99 4.42
N GLU A 844 8.59 34.72 3.83
CA GLU A 844 9.90 34.19 3.49
C GLU A 844 11.05 35.14 3.83
N GLY A 845 12.25 34.61 4.06
CA GLY A 845 13.47 35.40 4.02
C GLY A 845 14.54 34.99 5.02
N TYR A 846 15.75 35.50 4.79
CA TYR A 846 16.84 35.36 5.75
C TYR A 846 16.70 36.35 6.90
N PHE A 847 16.97 35.86 8.10
CA PHE A 847 17.01 36.65 9.32
C PHE A 847 18.06 36.07 10.27
N ASP A 848 18.50 36.90 11.20
CA ASP A 848 19.47 36.47 12.21
C ASP A 848 18.79 36.26 13.57
N MET A 849 19.17 35.17 14.23
CA MET A 849 18.90 34.89 15.63
C MET A 849 20.26 34.85 16.35
N ARG A 850 20.77 36.06 16.63
CA ARG A 850 22.16 36.31 17.08
C ARG A 850 23.19 35.80 16.08
N ASP A 851 23.96 34.78 16.47
CA ASP A 851 25.05 34.19 15.70
C ASP A 851 24.56 33.15 14.69
N HIS A 852 23.25 32.82 14.72
CA HIS A 852 22.63 31.89 13.79
C HIS A 852 21.89 32.64 12.70
N ARG A 853 22.41 32.53 11.48
CA ARG A 853 21.70 32.97 10.27
C ARG A 853 20.69 31.90 9.87
N MET A 854 19.42 32.26 9.90
CA MET A 854 18.29 31.40 9.56
C MET A 854 17.62 31.83 8.27
N TYR A 855 16.84 30.92 7.72
CA TYR A 855 15.97 31.16 6.59
C TYR A 855 14.56 30.70 6.97
N TYR A 856 13.58 31.59 6.80
CA TYR A 856 12.16 31.29 6.94
C TYR A 856 11.62 30.90 5.56
N ALA A 857 11.17 29.66 5.39
CA ALA A 857 10.95 29.05 4.08
C ALA A 857 9.46 28.84 3.77
N SER A 858 8.71 29.91 3.56
CA SER A 858 7.26 29.84 3.33
C SER A 858 6.54 29.42 4.62
N GLY A 859 6.87 30.04 5.75
CA GLY A 859 6.18 29.77 7.01
C GLY A 859 4.94 30.65 7.22
N CYS A 860 4.01 30.20 8.04
CA CYS A 860 2.88 31.01 8.51
C CYS A 860 3.32 32.00 9.61
N ASN A 861 2.51 33.03 9.88
CA ASN A 861 2.74 33.96 10.99
C ASN A 861 1.95 33.58 12.24
N ILE A 862 2.40 33.99 13.41
CA ILE A 862 1.58 33.95 14.64
C ILE A 862 0.72 35.21 14.67
N LEU A 863 -0.59 35.07 14.49
CA LEU A 863 -1.53 36.20 14.45
C LEU A 863 -1.95 36.66 15.85
N LYS A 864 -2.19 35.72 16.75
CA LYS A 864 -2.56 35.98 18.13
C LYS A 864 -1.73 35.12 19.07
N PHE A 865 -1.21 35.73 20.12
CA PHE A 865 -0.48 35.03 21.17
C PHE A 865 -0.75 35.69 22.53
N PRO A 866 -0.81 34.93 23.64
CA PRO A 866 -1.08 35.51 24.94
C PRO A 866 -0.04 36.56 25.34
N THR A 867 -0.50 37.62 26.00
CA THR A 867 0.36 38.70 26.50
C THR A 867 0.54 38.60 28.02
N GLY A 868 1.78 38.67 28.50
CA GLY A 868 2.06 38.66 29.93
C GLY A 868 3.51 38.33 30.27
N ASN A 869 3.82 38.28 31.56
CA ASN A 869 5.18 37.97 32.04
C ASN A 869 5.63 36.53 31.75
N ASN A 870 4.68 35.66 31.39
CA ASN A 870 4.90 34.24 31.11
C ASN A 870 4.98 33.94 29.62
N THR A 871 5.00 34.96 28.76
CA THR A 871 5.01 34.80 27.30
C THR A 871 6.21 35.50 26.67
N ILE A 872 6.70 34.91 25.58
CA ILE A 872 7.73 35.50 24.71
C ILE A 872 7.22 35.39 23.29
N LEU A 873 7.22 36.51 22.56
CA LEU A 873 6.87 36.56 21.14
C LEU A 873 8.01 37.23 20.38
N ILE A 874 8.52 36.55 19.36
CA ILE A 874 9.64 37.02 18.54
C ILE A 874 9.15 37.30 17.13
N GLU A 875 9.42 38.52 16.67
CA GLU A 875 9.06 39.03 15.34
C GLU A 875 10.31 39.26 14.50
N ARG A 876 10.20 39.05 13.18
CA ARG A 876 11.27 39.34 12.21
C ARG A 876 10.72 40.01 10.97
N ASP A 877 11.56 40.84 10.35
CA ASP A 877 11.23 41.50 9.09
C ASP A 877 11.44 40.54 7.91
N LEU A 878 10.34 39.97 7.45
CA LEU A 878 10.27 38.98 6.38
C LEU A 878 9.47 39.51 5.18
N PHE A 879 9.70 38.92 4.01
CA PHE A 879 8.94 39.22 2.81
C PHE A 879 7.60 38.47 2.83
N ASP A 880 6.57 39.09 2.24
CA ASP A 880 5.28 38.44 2.03
C ASP A 880 5.32 37.64 0.72
N GLN A 881 5.63 36.36 0.84
CA GLN A 881 5.73 35.46 -0.31
C GLN A 881 4.36 35.18 -0.93
N GLY A 882 3.31 35.11 -0.09
CA GLY A 882 1.94 34.92 -0.57
C GLY A 882 1.51 36.04 -1.51
N PHE A 883 1.77 37.30 -1.13
CA PHE A 883 1.52 38.45 -1.99
C PHE A 883 2.32 38.40 -3.30
N ASP A 884 3.61 38.04 -3.24
CA ASP A 884 4.48 37.91 -4.42
C ASP A 884 3.94 36.86 -5.42
N ILE A 885 3.39 35.74 -4.93
CA ILE A 885 2.78 34.68 -5.78
C ILE A 885 1.48 35.17 -6.43
N LEU A 886 0.70 35.98 -5.72
CA LEU A 886 -0.59 36.48 -6.20
C LEU A 886 -0.44 37.66 -7.17
N SER A 887 0.64 38.44 -7.06
CA SER A 887 0.87 39.67 -7.84
C SER A 887 2.24 39.70 -8.57
N PRO A 888 2.53 38.76 -9.49
CA PRO A 888 3.85 38.62 -10.11
C PRO A 888 4.24 39.77 -11.06
N ASP A 889 3.27 40.52 -11.59
CA ASP A 889 3.48 41.55 -12.62
C ASP A 889 3.68 42.96 -12.03
N GLU A 890 3.46 43.16 -10.73
CA GLU A 890 3.75 44.43 -10.09
C GLU A 890 5.26 44.56 -9.83
N LYS A 891 5.93 45.48 -10.54
CA LYS A 891 7.33 45.89 -10.25
C LYS A 891 7.44 46.68 -8.93
N ARG A 892 6.86 46.19 -7.84
CA ARG A 892 7.03 46.78 -6.50
C ARG A 892 8.24 46.13 -5.83
N GLN A 893 9.02 46.95 -5.13
CA GLN A 893 10.09 46.47 -4.26
C GLN A 893 9.48 45.49 -3.25
N LYS A 894 10.01 44.27 -3.14
CA LYS A 894 9.62 43.31 -2.10
C LYS A 894 9.64 44.01 -0.74
N THR A 895 8.48 44.34 -0.20
CA THR A 895 8.38 45.04 1.08
C THR A 895 8.49 44.03 2.20
N ARG A 896 9.47 44.22 3.09
CA ARG A 896 9.54 43.45 4.33
C ARG A 896 8.52 43.98 5.32
N ALA A 897 7.91 43.09 6.06
CA ALA A 897 7.00 43.40 7.15
C ALA A 897 7.36 42.59 8.38
N LYS A 898 7.11 43.17 9.56
CA LYS A 898 7.24 42.45 10.82
C LYS A 898 6.27 41.27 10.82
N THR A 899 6.80 40.07 10.99
CA THR A 899 6.08 38.81 11.07
C THR A 899 6.47 38.14 12.39
N ALA A 900 5.49 37.83 13.24
CA ALA A 900 5.72 37.01 14.43
C ALA A 900 5.95 35.56 14.01
N ILE A 901 7.11 35.01 14.37
CA ILE A 901 7.57 33.69 13.90
C ILE A 901 7.73 32.66 15.01
N LEU A 902 7.93 33.11 16.26
CA LEU A 902 8.18 32.23 17.40
C LEU A 902 7.44 32.73 18.65
N GLY A 903 6.65 31.84 19.26
CA GLY A 903 5.91 32.08 20.49
C GLY A 903 6.28 31.06 21.56
N LEU A 904 6.54 31.51 22.79
CA LEU A 904 6.77 30.66 23.96
C LEU A 904 5.79 31.04 25.06
N LEU A 905 5.04 30.06 25.56
CA LEU A 905 4.03 30.23 26.60
C LEU A 905 4.32 29.28 27.76
N GLN A 906 4.39 29.81 28.98
CA GLN A 906 4.29 29.04 30.21
C GLN A 906 2.83 29.06 30.66
N THR A 907 2.17 27.90 30.61
CA THR A 907 0.76 27.80 31.03
C THR A 907 0.63 27.71 32.55
N ASP A 908 -0.60 27.91 33.03
CA ASP A 908 -0.99 27.68 34.41
C ASP A 908 -2.47 27.30 34.51
N HIS A 909 -2.94 26.84 35.66
CA HIS A 909 -4.33 26.38 35.80
C HIS A 909 -5.41 27.47 35.65
N THR A 910 -5.06 28.75 35.40
CA THR A 910 -6.09 29.75 35.07
C THR A 910 -6.71 29.50 33.69
N TYR A 911 -5.98 28.82 32.80
CA TYR A 911 -6.51 28.33 31.52
C TYR A 911 -7.58 27.24 31.71
N SER A 912 -7.64 26.56 32.87
CA SER A 912 -8.72 25.61 33.21
C SER A 912 -10.07 26.29 33.46
N LYS A 913 -10.10 27.62 33.63
CA LYS A 913 -11.32 28.40 33.96
C LYS A 913 -11.95 29.13 32.76
N VAL A 914 -11.35 29.05 31.58
CA VAL A 914 -12.00 29.55 30.36
C VAL A 914 -13.12 28.55 30.02
N GLN A 915 -14.37 29.03 30.08
CA GLN A 915 -15.59 28.24 29.87
C GLN A 915 -15.55 27.45 28.54
N PRO A 916 -16.27 26.32 28.44
CA PRO A 916 -16.43 25.60 27.18
C PRO A 916 -16.99 26.54 26.12
N ALA A 917 -16.55 26.33 24.87
CA ALA A 917 -17.09 27.03 23.72
C ALA A 917 -18.62 26.97 23.77
N THR A 918 -19.26 28.14 23.60
CA THR A 918 -20.57 28.18 22.97
C THR A 918 -20.51 27.30 21.71
N PRO A 919 -21.54 26.49 21.40
CA PRO A 919 -21.68 26.01 20.03
C PRO A 919 -21.61 27.22 19.11
N ASN A 920 -21.03 27.06 17.91
CA ASN A 920 -20.89 28.10 16.87
C ASN A 920 -21.83 29.28 17.08
N PRO A 921 -21.34 30.53 17.13
CA PRO A 921 -22.19 31.67 17.43
C PRO A 921 -23.43 31.64 16.51
N ASP A 922 -24.60 31.49 17.12
CA ASP A 922 -25.87 31.71 16.42
C ASP A 922 -25.82 33.16 15.91
N PRO A 923 -25.99 33.39 14.61
CA PRO A 923 -25.63 34.67 14.02
C PRO A 923 -26.74 35.71 14.18
N PHE A 924 -27.47 35.77 15.30
CA PHE A 924 -28.42 36.85 15.54
C PHE A 924 -28.60 37.16 17.03
N ASN A 925 -27.96 38.25 17.49
CA ASN A 925 -28.65 39.27 18.27
C ASN A 925 -27.79 40.53 18.52
N GLY A 926 -28.07 41.55 17.69
CA GLY A 926 -28.32 42.90 18.15
C GLY A 926 -27.13 43.83 18.39
N PHE A 927 -26.83 44.69 17.41
CA PHE A 927 -26.79 46.14 17.63
C PHE A 927 -27.23 46.89 16.36
N ASN A 928 -28.38 47.54 16.48
CA ASN A 928 -28.96 48.49 15.54
C ASN A 928 -28.15 49.79 15.58
N LEU A 929 -27.74 50.33 14.42
CA LEU A 929 -27.49 51.75 14.20
C LEU A 929 -27.63 52.04 12.70
N ASP A 930 -28.68 52.79 12.36
CA ASP A 930 -29.05 53.27 11.03
C ASP A 930 -27.96 54.16 10.40
N LEU A 931 -27.79 54.03 9.07
CA LEU A 931 -27.96 55.08 8.04
C LEU A 931 -27.05 54.88 6.80
N ASP A 932 -27.72 54.55 5.69
CA ASP A 932 -27.58 55.07 4.32
C ASP A 932 -26.38 54.72 3.39
N ALA A 933 -26.71 53.81 2.46
CA ALA A 933 -26.66 53.93 1.00
C ALA A 933 -25.34 53.68 0.20
N ASP A 934 -25.48 52.69 -0.70
CA ASP A 934 -24.75 52.41 -1.95
C ASP A 934 -23.31 51.85 -1.91
N ARG A 935 -23.22 50.51 -1.98
CA ARG A 935 -22.57 49.74 -3.07
C ARG A 935 -22.54 48.24 -2.76
N SER A 936 -23.42 47.49 -3.41
CA SER A 936 -23.52 46.02 -3.34
C SER A 936 -22.80 45.36 -4.54
N GLU A 937 -21.66 44.72 -4.28
CA GLU A 937 -21.24 43.50 -4.99
C GLU A 937 -20.83 42.49 -3.92
N GLU A 938 -21.69 41.50 -3.70
CA GLU A 938 -21.57 40.47 -2.67
C GLU A 938 -20.43 39.49 -3.00
N ARG A 939 -19.47 39.37 -2.08
CA ARG A 939 -18.56 38.22 -1.99
C ARG A 939 -19.25 37.12 -1.19
N GLN A 940 -19.79 36.13 -1.88
CA GLN A 940 -20.27 34.89 -1.29
C GLN A 940 -19.05 34.05 -0.85
N ILE A 941 -18.84 33.95 0.46
CA ILE A 941 -17.85 33.05 1.06
C ILE A 941 -18.41 31.63 0.94
N ASP A 942 -17.76 30.81 0.12
CA ASP A 942 -18.10 29.42 -0.12
C ASP A 942 -17.84 28.56 1.15
N ARG A 943 -18.93 28.22 1.83
CA ARG A 943 -18.96 27.38 3.04
C ARG A 943 -18.93 25.88 2.73
N ASP A 944 -18.97 25.47 1.46
CA ASP A 944 -19.07 24.05 1.08
C ASP A 944 -17.71 23.33 1.12
N SER A 945 -16.60 24.06 1.20
CA SER A 945 -15.25 23.49 1.32
C SER A 945 -14.94 22.88 2.70
N ILE A 946 -15.64 23.31 3.76
CA ILE A 946 -15.35 22.90 5.16
C ILE A 946 -16.17 21.66 5.58
N ILE A 947 -17.28 21.35 4.89
CA ILE A 947 -18.16 20.22 5.23
C ILE A 947 -17.76 18.93 4.49
N ASN A 948 -16.97 19.04 3.41
CA ASN A 948 -16.68 17.90 2.54
C ASN A 948 -15.66 16.88 3.09
N LYS A 949 -14.87 17.18 4.14
CA LYS A 949 -13.94 16.17 4.72
C LYS A 949 -14.65 15.07 5.51
N ARG A 950 -15.88 15.28 6.02
CA ARG A 950 -16.67 14.20 6.64
C ARG A 950 -17.42 13.32 5.64
N ILE A 951 -17.49 13.71 4.37
CA ILE A 951 -18.27 13.03 3.33
C ILE A 951 -17.37 12.31 2.31
N LEU A 952 -16.09 12.68 2.18
CA LEU A 952 -15.20 12.07 1.18
C LEU A 952 -14.47 10.79 1.62
N LEU A 953 -14.66 10.31 2.85
CA LEU A 953 -14.28 8.95 3.27
C LEU A 953 -15.47 7.98 3.38
N GLY A 954 -16.63 8.36 2.83
CA GLY A 954 -17.84 7.53 2.86
C GLY A 954 -18.76 7.77 1.66
N GLY A 955 -18.56 7.01 0.60
CA GLY A 955 -19.60 6.73 -0.39
C GLY A 955 -19.71 7.74 -1.53
N VAL A 956 -19.31 7.30 -2.72
CA VAL A 956 -19.72 7.91 -3.99
C VAL A 956 -21.23 7.73 -4.11
N LYS A 957 -22.01 8.81 -3.97
CA LYS A 957 -23.37 8.89 -4.49
C LYS A 957 -23.45 9.88 -5.65
N SER A 958 -23.98 9.34 -6.73
CA SER A 958 -24.38 9.94 -7.99
C SER A 958 -25.34 11.12 -7.83
N PHE A 959 -25.11 12.18 -8.61
CA PHE A 959 -26.16 13.12 -9.03
C PHE A 959 -26.31 13.07 -10.57
N PRO A 960 -27.49 13.39 -11.10
CA PRO A 960 -27.96 12.88 -12.39
C PRO A 960 -27.52 13.72 -13.58
N ASP A 961 -27.19 13.03 -14.67
CA ASP A 961 -27.20 13.57 -16.04
C ASP A 961 -28.64 13.49 -16.57
N ASP A 962 -29.18 14.62 -17.02
CA ASP A 962 -30.10 14.65 -18.16
C ASP A 962 -29.44 15.53 -19.23
N PHE A 963 -28.89 14.86 -20.25
CA PHE A 963 -28.51 15.44 -21.54
C PHE A 963 -29.68 15.29 -22.51
N ASP A 964 -29.96 16.34 -23.29
CA ASP A 964 -30.06 16.32 -24.77
C ASP A 964 -30.66 17.66 -25.24
N ASP A 965 -30.36 18.24 -26.40
CA ASP A 965 -29.46 17.95 -27.50
C ASP A 965 -29.39 19.23 -28.38
N ASN A 966 -28.46 19.26 -29.33
CA ASN A 966 -28.39 20.13 -30.53
C ASN A 966 -27.29 21.20 -30.62
N ILE A 967 -26.28 20.82 -31.41
CA ILE A 967 -25.41 21.68 -32.23
C ILE A 967 -26.26 22.38 -33.32
N PRO A 968 -25.88 23.58 -33.82
CA PRO A 968 -25.30 23.56 -35.17
C PRO A 968 -24.13 24.53 -35.39
N ASN A 969 -23.42 24.23 -36.46
CA ASN A 969 -22.22 24.85 -37.00
C ASN A 969 -22.54 26.09 -37.88
N GLU A 970 -21.52 26.92 -38.09
CA GLU A 970 -21.31 27.89 -39.19
C GLU A 970 -22.05 29.26 -39.21
N GLY A 971 -21.24 30.34 -39.22
CA GLY A 971 -21.24 31.35 -40.28
C GLY A 971 -22.27 32.50 -40.26
N GLY A 972 -21.77 33.74 -40.15
CA GLY A 972 -22.25 34.88 -40.95
C GLY A 972 -23.33 35.81 -40.39
N GLU A 973 -22.95 37.08 -40.27
CA GLU A 973 -23.71 38.33 -40.51
C GLU A 973 -25.08 38.65 -39.83
N GLN A 974 -25.07 39.85 -39.21
CA GLN A 974 -26.09 40.92 -39.26
C GLN A 974 -27.49 40.76 -38.60
N ARG A 975 -27.65 41.56 -37.52
CA ARG A 975 -28.64 42.66 -37.32
C ARG A 975 -30.13 42.33 -37.01
N LEU A 976 -30.62 43.10 -36.02
CA LEU A 976 -31.99 43.61 -35.74
C LEU A 976 -32.92 42.84 -34.77
N ASP A 977 -33.07 43.43 -33.59
CA ASP A 977 -34.29 44.03 -32.97
C ASP A 977 -35.64 43.30 -32.86
N PHE A 978 -36.37 43.72 -31.80
CA PHE A 978 -37.79 43.56 -31.43
C PHE A 978 -38.18 42.24 -30.73
N GLU A 979 -39.11 42.19 -29.77
CA GLU A 979 -39.75 43.08 -28.78
C GLU A 979 -40.74 42.18 -28.01
N SER A 980 -41.06 42.60 -26.79
CA SER A 980 -42.21 42.28 -25.92
C SER A 980 -43.41 41.45 -26.43
N GLY A 981 -44.03 40.70 -25.50
CA GLY A 981 -45.51 40.65 -25.44
C GLY A 981 -46.18 39.47 -24.74
N ASN A 982 -46.76 39.75 -23.56
CA ASN A 982 -48.03 39.26 -22.96
C ASN A 982 -48.24 37.74 -22.74
N ALA A 983 -48.45 37.24 -21.51
CA ALA A 983 -49.53 37.49 -20.53
C ALA A 983 -50.93 37.01 -20.97
N ILE A 984 -51.52 36.12 -20.16
CA ILE A 984 -52.94 35.73 -19.87
C ILE A 984 -52.87 34.27 -19.35
N GLY A 985 -53.43 33.81 -18.23
CA GLY A 985 -54.30 34.33 -17.18
C GLY A 985 -54.66 33.18 -16.22
N ASN A 986 -54.80 33.49 -14.92
CA ASN A 986 -55.34 32.65 -13.83
C ASN A 986 -56.86 32.39 -14.02
N PRO A 987 -57.54 31.41 -13.34
CA PRO A 987 -57.69 31.31 -11.87
C PRO A 987 -57.74 29.83 -11.35
N ASP A 988 -57.84 29.43 -10.08
CA ASP A 988 -58.70 29.81 -8.95
C ASP A 988 -58.16 29.22 -7.62
N PHE A 989 -58.63 29.80 -6.51
CA PHE A 989 -58.28 29.52 -5.11
C PHE A 989 -59.39 28.69 -4.41
N ASP A 990 -58.96 27.90 -3.40
CA ASP A 990 -59.70 27.35 -2.25
C ASP A 990 -60.91 26.40 -2.43
N LEU A 991 -60.83 25.21 -1.80
CA LEU A 991 -61.84 24.71 -0.84
C LEU A 991 -61.45 23.37 -0.16
N LEU A 992 -61.72 23.33 1.16
CA LEU A 992 -61.95 22.17 2.07
C LEU A 992 -60.69 21.43 2.58
N ARG A 993 -60.31 21.42 3.87
CA ARG A 993 -61.02 21.39 5.18
C ARG A 993 -62.04 20.25 5.30
N ASN A 994 -61.66 19.29 6.17
CA ASN A 994 -62.44 18.24 6.84
C ASN A 994 -62.85 17.00 6.03
N MET A 995 -62.30 15.86 6.46
CA MET A 995 -62.90 14.51 6.63
C MET A 995 -61.70 13.57 6.93
N ALA A 996 -61.65 12.70 7.93
CA ALA A 996 -62.48 12.39 9.09
C ALA A 996 -61.56 11.63 10.08
N GLU A 997 -61.82 11.80 11.37
CA GLU A 997 -61.37 10.94 12.47
C GLU A 997 -62.03 9.55 12.35
N ASP A 998 -61.38 8.51 12.89
CA ASP A 998 -62.00 7.59 13.87
C ASP A 998 -60.95 6.61 14.45
N ASP A 999 -60.72 6.80 15.75
CA ASP A 999 -60.63 5.83 16.85
C ASP A 999 -59.58 4.70 16.86
N ALA A 1000 -58.55 4.86 17.70
CA ALA A 1000 -58.61 4.35 19.08
C ALA A 1000 -57.36 4.75 19.91
N ASP A 1001 -57.59 5.70 20.81
CA ASP A 1001 -57.09 5.84 22.19
C ASP A 1001 -55.59 5.84 22.49
N GLN A 1002 -55.05 7.06 22.43
CA GLN A 1002 -54.11 7.58 23.41
C GLN A 1002 -54.84 7.87 24.73
N ASP A 1003 -54.75 6.99 25.73
CA ASP A 1003 -55.11 7.40 27.11
C ASP A 1003 -54.21 6.85 28.23
N ASP A 1004 -53.00 6.36 27.91
CA ASP A 1004 -52.02 5.94 28.94
C ASP A 1004 -50.71 6.77 28.98
N ILE A 1005 -50.48 7.71 28.06
CA ILE A 1005 -49.22 8.50 28.00
C ILE A 1005 -49.35 9.86 28.71
N LYS A 1006 -50.12 9.91 29.81
CA LYS A 1006 -50.14 11.06 30.72
C LYS A 1006 -49.99 10.71 32.20
N LYS A 1007 -49.60 9.47 32.54
CA LYS A 1007 -49.24 9.10 33.92
C LYS A 1007 -47.97 8.24 33.98
N ILE A 1008 -46.81 8.82 33.72
CA ILE A 1008 -45.53 8.23 34.16
C ILE A 1008 -44.69 9.37 34.75
N GLN A 1009 -44.57 9.40 36.07
CA GLN A 1009 -43.90 10.47 36.82
C GLN A 1009 -42.54 10.06 37.43
N HIS A 1010 -42.03 8.84 37.27
CA HIS A 1010 -40.71 8.47 37.79
C HIS A 1010 -39.88 7.52 36.91
N PRO A 1011 -38.53 7.59 36.96
CA PRO A 1011 -37.63 6.94 35.99
C PRO A 1011 -37.38 5.43 36.20
N GLU A 1012 -38.04 4.79 37.16
CA GLU A 1012 -37.74 3.39 37.54
C GLU A 1012 -38.64 2.33 36.85
N GLU A 1013 -39.71 2.73 36.15
CA GLU A 1013 -40.63 1.78 35.48
C GLU A 1013 -40.20 1.37 34.06
N ILE A 1014 -39.18 2.01 33.49
CA ILE A 1014 -38.66 1.68 32.14
C ILE A 1014 -37.92 0.32 32.12
N SER A 1015 -37.39 -0.11 33.26
CA SER A 1015 -36.62 -1.37 33.35
C SER A 1015 -37.48 -2.64 33.33
N GLN A 1016 -38.77 -2.58 33.70
CA GLN A 1016 -39.64 -3.76 33.66
C GLN A 1016 -40.25 -4.00 32.26
N LEU A 1017 -40.57 -2.94 31.51
CA LEU A 1017 -41.03 -3.05 30.12
C LEU A 1017 -39.95 -3.59 29.16
N LEU A 1018 -38.68 -3.37 29.48
CA LEU A 1018 -37.54 -3.93 28.73
C LEU A 1018 -37.25 -5.40 29.09
N LEU A 1019 -37.77 -5.91 30.21
CA LEU A 1019 -37.60 -7.31 30.61
C LEU A 1019 -38.63 -8.26 29.97
N GLU A 1020 -39.86 -7.81 29.73
CA GLU A 1020 -40.91 -8.65 29.12
C GLU A 1020 -40.70 -8.90 27.62
N LYS A 1021 -40.05 -7.99 26.88
CA LYS A 1021 -39.74 -8.18 25.45
C LYS A 1021 -38.56 -9.14 25.18
N LYS A 1022 -37.96 -9.72 26.22
CA LYS A 1022 -36.81 -10.63 26.10
C LYS A 1022 -37.18 -12.11 25.99
N GLN A 1023 -38.47 -12.48 26.01
CA GLN A 1023 -38.90 -13.89 25.98
C GLN A 1023 -39.10 -14.53 24.60
N ASN A 1024 -38.92 -13.82 23.47
CA ASN A 1024 -39.21 -14.35 22.13
C ASN A 1024 -38.01 -14.62 21.21
N PHE A 1025 -36.85 -15.04 21.74
CA PHE A 1025 -35.78 -15.58 20.91
C PHE A 1025 -35.14 -16.84 21.52
N THR A 1026 -35.42 -17.98 20.90
CA THR A 1026 -34.86 -19.31 21.19
C THR A 1026 -33.89 -19.77 20.10
N GLY A 1027 -32.64 -20.10 20.49
CA GLY A 1027 -31.66 -21.02 19.83
C GLY A 1027 -30.89 -20.49 18.60
N GLU A 1028 -29.55 -20.61 18.45
CA GLU A 1028 -28.54 -21.48 19.08
C GLU A 1028 -27.16 -20.81 19.31
N LYS A 1029 -26.69 -20.98 20.56
CA LYS A 1029 -25.33 -21.17 21.13
C LYS A 1029 -24.09 -20.44 20.56
N ILE A 1030 -23.79 -19.32 21.22
CA ILE A 1030 -22.42 -18.92 21.61
C ILE A 1030 -22.18 -19.46 23.03
N ILE A 1031 -21.12 -20.24 23.22
CA ILE A 1031 -20.59 -20.59 24.56
C ILE A 1031 -19.64 -19.47 24.96
N MET A 1032 -20.07 -18.61 25.87
CA MET A 1032 -19.21 -17.72 26.65
C MET A 1032 -19.06 -18.32 28.04
N VAL A 1033 -17.81 -18.49 28.47
CA VAL A 1033 -17.44 -18.93 29.82
C VAL A 1033 -17.98 -17.91 30.84
N GLU A 1034 -18.74 -18.40 31.82
CA GLU A 1034 -19.21 -17.62 32.97
C GLU A 1034 -18.03 -17.17 33.85
N VAL A 1035 -17.90 -15.86 34.05
CA VAL A 1035 -17.12 -15.30 35.16
C VAL A 1035 -18.07 -15.18 36.37
N PRO A 1036 -17.76 -15.79 37.53
CA PRO A 1036 -18.63 -15.74 38.71
C PRO A 1036 -18.87 -14.31 39.21
N LYS A 1037 -20.14 -14.00 39.54
CA LYS A 1037 -20.64 -12.71 40.06
C LYS A 1037 -20.21 -12.36 41.49
N THR A 1038 -19.06 -12.87 41.97
CA THR A 1038 -18.44 -12.44 43.23
C THR A 1038 -17.28 -11.44 43.04
N LEU A 1039 -17.02 -11.00 41.81
CA LEU A 1039 -15.90 -10.11 41.45
C LEU A 1039 -16.31 -8.71 40.94
N LEU A 1040 -17.54 -8.25 41.23
CA LEU A 1040 -18.04 -6.90 40.87
C LEU A 1040 -18.31 -6.01 42.09
N LYS A 1041 -17.38 -6.03 43.07
CA LYS A 1041 -17.23 -4.98 44.09
C LYS A 1041 -15.75 -4.79 44.41
N LEU A 1042 -15.03 -4.21 43.47
CA LEU A 1042 -13.77 -3.50 43.73
C LEU A 1042 -13.78 -2.30 42.78
N GLU A 1043 -14.24 -1.16 43.29
CA GLU A 1043 -13.83 0.13 42.73
C GLU A 1043 -12.29 0.16 42.77
N PRO A 1044 -11.59 0.52 41.68
CA PRO A 1044 -10.21 0.90 41.82
C PRO A 1044 -10.21 2.22 42.61
N ASP A 1045 -9.78 2.15 43.86
CA ASP A 1045 -9.32 3.32 44.61
C ASP A 1045 -8.34 4.07 43.68
N LEU A 1046 -8.79 5.20 43.14
CA LEU A 1046 -7.90 6.23 42.61
C LEU A 1046 -6.80 6.43 43.65
N PRO A 1047 -5.51 6.28 43.32
CA PRO A 1047 -4.46 6.60 44.26
C PRO A 1047 -4.62 8.07 44.63
N LYS A 1048 -5.08 8.32 45.87
CA LYS A 1048 -5.05 9.66 46.45
C LYS A 1048 -3.62 10.18 46.27
N PRO A 1049 -3.43 11.43 45.81
CA PRO A 1049 -2.10 11.96 45.57
C PRO A 1049 -1.28 11.76 46.84
N VAL A 1050 -0.18 11.02 46.72
CA VAL A 1050 0.81 10.89 47.78
C VAL A 1050 1.28 12.31 48.08
N LYS A 1051 0.85 12.83 49.23
CA LYS A 1051 1.42 14.06 49.79
C LYS A 1051 2.86 13.72 50.17
N PHE A 1052 3.80 14.02 49.29
CA PHE A 1052 5.16 14.26 49.72
C PHE A 1052 5.11 15.49 50.64
N ASN A 1053 5.40 15.26 51.92
CA ASN A 1053 5.64 16.33 52.89
C ASN A 1053 6.97 16.99 52.52
N ASP A 1054 6.94 17.88 51.55
CA ASP A 1054 8.01 18.84 51.37
C ASP A 1054 7.77 19.98 52.38
N SER A 1055 8.37 19.81 53.55
CA SER A 1055 8.32 20.77 54.64
C SER A 1055 9.38 21.84 54.42
N SER A 1056 9.24 22.65 53.36
CA SER A 1056 9.88 23.97 53.27
C SER A 1056 9.31 24.81 52.12
N ALA A 1057 8.31 25.65 52.44
CA ALA A 1057 8.10 27.01 51.90
C ALA A 1057 6.61 27.40 52.01
N GLY A 1058 6.28 28.21 53.00
CA GLY A 1058 5.00 28.90 53.06
C GLY A 1058 4.92 29.95 51.96
N GLY A 1059 4.09 29.68 50.95
CA GLY A 1059 3.65 30.63 49.93
C GLY A 1059 2.57 29.97 49.08
N LYS A 1060 1.42 30.62 48.90
CA LYS A 1060 0.38 30.17 47.95
C LYS A 1060 0.93 30.30 46.51
N GLY A 1061 1.75 29.35 46.09
CA GLY A 1061 2.32 29.29 44.74
C GLY A 1061 1.26 28.85 43.73
N ARG A 1062 1.08 29.64 42.67
CA ARG A 1062 0.30 29.26 41.48
C ARG A 1062 0.89 27.95 40.96
N LYS A 1063 0.13 26.85 40.96
CA LYS A 1063 0.58 25.60 40.33
C LYS A 1063 0.77 25.88 38.84
N ILE A 1064 1.99 25.64 38.37
CA ILE A 1064 2.46 25.94 37.01
C ILE A 1064 2.11 24.72 36.16
N GLY A 1065 1.56 24.91 34.95
CA GLY A 1065 1.27 23.82 34.02
C GLY A 1065 2.44 23.58 33.04
N GLY A 1066 2.18 22.79 32.01
CA GLY A 1066 3.09 22.55 30.89
C GLY A 1066 3.38 23.80 30.04
N ARG A 1067 4.20 23.64 29.01
CA ARG A 1067 4.68 24.77 28.18
C ARG A 1067 4.33 24.55 26.73
N ILE A 1068 4.05 25.63 26.01
CA ILE A 1068 3.77 25.59 24.58
C ILE A 1068 4.82 26.43 23.88
N ALA A 1069 5.48 25.86 22.87
CA ALA A 1069 6.38 26.56 21.97
C ALA A 1069 5.89 26.37 20.53
N ILE A 1070 5.90 27.45 19.74
CA ILE A 1070 5.38 27.43 18.38
C ILE A 1070 6.34 28.18 17.47
N TYR A 1071 6.69 27.54 16.36
CA TYR A 1071 7.46 28.12 15.27
C TYR A 1071 6.70 27.87 13.96
N GLY A 1072 6.52 28.91 13.14
CA GLY A 1072 5.62 28.82 11.99
C GLY A 1072 6.22 28.26 10.70
N ASP A 1073 7.39 27.62 10.75
CA ASP A 1073 8.09 27.02 9.59
C ASP A 1073 8.76 25.70 9.98
N SER A 1074 8.43 24.59 9.32
CA SER A 1074 9.01 23.28 9.64
C SER A 1074 10.20 22.88 8.75
N ASN A 1075 10.40 23.56 7.61
CA ASN A 1075 11.39 23.22 6.59
C ASN A 1075 12.82 23.10 7.12
N CYS A 1076 13.15 23.82 8.20
CA CYS A 1076 14.49 23.78 8.79
C CYS A 1076 14.75 22.52 9.65
N LEU A 1077 13.75 21.65 9.82
CA LEU A 1077 13.85 20.31 10.38
C LEU A 1077 13.86 19.22 9.29
N ASP A 1078 13.30 19.52 8.12
CA ASP A 1078 13.09 18.57 7.04
C ASP A 1078 14.30 18.47 6.09
N SER A 1079 14.92 17.27 6.02
CA SER A 1079 16.15 16.97 5.27
C SER A 1079 16.06 17.24 3.76
N THR A 1080 14.85 17.43 3.23
CA THR A 1080 14.60 17.68 1.82
C THR A 1080 14.70 19.15 1.44
N HIS A 1081 14.39 20.01 2.40
CA HIS A 1081 14.32 21.45 2.24
C HIS A 1081 15.43 22.18 3.03
N LEU A 1082 16.29 21.44 3.72
CA LEU A 1082 17.43 21.97 4.47
C LEU A 1082 18.41 22.76 3.59
N ASP A 1083 18.28 24.08 3.60
CA ASP A 1083 19.38 25.00 3.30
C ASP A 1083 20.40 25.01 4.45
N LYS A 1084 19.89 25.13 5.69
CA LYS A 1084 20.64 25.02 6.96
C LYS A 1084 19.72 24.50 8.07
N PRO A 1085 20.15 23.50 8.86
CA PRO A 1085 19.32 22.96 9.92
C PRO A 1085 19.14 23.94 11.09
N CYS A 1086 17.93 23.95 11.65
CA CYS A 1086 17.60 24.71 12.86
C CYS A 1086 17.58 23.82 14.11
N PHE A 1087 18.37 22.73 14.14
CA PHE A 1087 18.41 21.83 15.29
C PHE A 1087 18.78 22.54 16.61
N TRP A 1088 19.59 23.60 16.55
CA TRP A 1088 19.87 24.45 17.72
C TRP A 1088 18.61 25.13 18.29
N LEU A 1089 17.66 25.49 17.41
CA LEU A 1089 16.38 26.08 17.81
C LEU A 1089 15.56 25.00 18.49
N LEU A 1090 15.45 23.82 17.87
CA LEU A 1090 14.78 22.67 18.47
C LEU A 1090 15.34 22.34 19.87
N ASP A 1091 16.67 22.30 20.03
CA ASP A 1091 17.32 22.11 21.33
C ASP A 1091 16.94 23.21 22.33
N SER A 1092 16.91 24.47 21.89
CA SER A 1092 16.51 25.60 22.73
C SER A 1092 15.03 25.53 23.14
N LEU A 1093 14.16 25.06 22.25
CA LEU A 1093 12.74 24.85 22.54
C LEU A 1093 12.56 23.69 23.52
N LEU A 1094 13.30 22.59 23.35
CA LEU A 1094 13.30 21.45 24.26
C LEU A 1094 13.82 21.84 25.65
N GLU A 1095 14.91 22.61 25.73
CA GLU A 1095 15.41 23.11 27.01
C GLU A 1095 14.37 23.98 27.73
N TYR A 1096 13.70 24.86 26.98
CA TYR A 1096 12.60 25.68 27.49
C TYR A 1096 11.44 24.82 27.99
N THR A 1097 10.97 23.85 27.19
CA THR A 1097 9.83 23.01 27.56
C THR A 1097 10.11 22.10 28.75
N MET A 1098 11.38 21.78 29.02
CA MET A 1098 11.79 20.83 30.07
C MET A 1098 12.17 21.48 31.41
N THR A 1099 12.89 22.60 31.40
CA THR A 1099 13.57 23.10 32.62
C THR A 1099 13.01 24.41 33.16
N SER A 1100 12.06 24.99 32.44
CA SER A 1100 11.70 26.40 32.61
C SER A 1100 12.75 27.44 32.26
N HIS A 1101 13.93 26.99 31.86
CA HIS A 1101 14.99 27.87 31.41
C HIS A 1101 14.71 28.33 29.98
N VAL A 1102 14.34 29.60 29.85
CA VAL A 1102 14.52 30.28 28.57
C VAL A 1102 16.03 30.47 28.43
N THR A 1103 16.64 29.81 27.45
CA THR A 1103 18.07 29.94 27.16
C THR A 1103 18.45 31.41 27.11
N ASN A 1104 19.67 31.74 27.55
CA ASN A 1104 20.18 33.11 27.41
C ASN A 1104 19.94 33.58 25.97
N LEU A 1105 20.16 32.69 24.98
CA LEU A 1105 19.87 32.85 23.55
C LEU A 1105 18.47 33.43 23.26
N LEU A 1106 17.41 32.78 23.73
CA LEU A 1106 16.02 33.23 23.52
C LEU A 1106 15.67 34.47 24.37
N ARG A 1107 16.28 34.65 25.55
CA ARG A 1107 16.07 35.83 26.41
C ARG A 1107 16.57 37.12 25.77
N ASP A 1108 17.79 37.15 25.23
CA ASP A 1108 18.28 38.44 24.70
C ASP A 1108 17.60 38.80 23.36
N LEU A 1109 17.06 37.82 22.62
CA LEU A 1109 16.22 38.08 21.43
C LEU A 1109 14.90 38.77 21.79
N ASN A 1110 14.34 38.48 22.97
CA ASN A 1110 13.22 39.24 23.54
C ASN A 1110 13.67 40.63 24.02
N SER A 1111 14.90 40.75 24.54
CA SER A 1111 15.45 41.98 25.10
C SER A 1111 15.88 43.04 24.06
N SER A 1112 16.22 42.64 22.83
CA SER A 1112 16.51 43.59 21.73
C SER A 1112 15.36 44.57 21.50
N ARG A 1113 14.12 44.16 21.80
CA ARG A 1113 12.94 45.01 21.75
C ARG A 1113 12.83 46.00 22.92
N ARG A 1114 13.33 45.67 24.12
CA ARG A 1114 13.34 46.64 25.24
C ARG A 1114 14.22 47.84 24.91
N ASN A 1115 15.37 47.62 24.25
CA ASN A 1115 16.28 48.70 23.90
C ASN A 1115 15.79 49.50 22.68
N GLU A 1116 15.11 48.90 21.70
CA GLU A 1116 14.49 49.63 20.58
C GLU A 1116 13.27 50.47 21.02
N ILE A 1117 12.43 49.95 21.91
CA ILE A 1117 11.30 50.71 22.48
C ILE A 1117 11.80 51.88 23.35
N LEU A 1118 12.93 51.71 24.05
CA LEU A 1118 13.54 52.78 24.85
C LEU A 1118 14.29 53.82 23.99
N SER A 1119 14.74 53.48 22.77
CA SER A 1119 15.37 54.44 21.86
C SER A 1119 14.38 55.32 21.09
N ASP A 1120 13.16 54.83 20.86
CA ASP A 1120 12.06 55.62 20.26
C ASP A 1120 11.34 56.51 21.28
N ALA A 1121 11.58 56.30 22.59
CA ALA A 1121 11.12 57.18 23.65
C ALA A 1121 12.12 58.32 23.93
N LYS A 1122 12.48 59.12 22.92
CA LYS A 1122 13.05 60.45 23.18
C LYS A 1122 11.89 61.44 23.39
N PRO A 1123 11.90 62.23 24.48
CA PRO A 1123 10.83 63.18 24.74
C PRO A 1123 10.85 64.29 23.67
N PRO A 1124 9.69 64.79 23.23
CA PRO A 1124 9.62 65.87 22.26
C PRO A 1124 10.21 67.15 22.87
N THR A 1125 11.17 67.76 22.18
CA THR A 1125 11.54 69.18 22.36
C THR A 1125 10.65 70.08 21.51
#